data_AF-A0A7C3BV87-F1
#
_entry.id   AF-A0A7C3BV87-F1
#
_cell.length_a   1.000
_cell.length_b   1.000
_cell.length_c   1.000
_cell.angle_alpha   90.00
_cell.angle_beta   90.00
_cell.angle_gamma   90.00
#
_symmetry.space_group_name_H-M   'P 1'
#
loop_
_entity.id
_entity.type
_entity.pdbx_description
1 polymer ?
#
loop_
_entity_poly.entity_id
_entity_poly.type
_entity_poly.pdbx_seq_one_letter_code
_entity_poly.pdbx_strand_id
1 'polypeptide(L)'
;MHMFEQKSDERKKKEAPLAARMRPSSLHAFVGQGHLVGKGHVLRTAIESGQIPSTILWGPPGSGKTTLASIIANSIDSHFSSVSAVSAGVADLRRIIDEARERHNLYQRKTILFIDEIHRFNKAQQDAVLPYVEDGTVTLIGATTENPSFEVNAPLLSRCQMLTLNPLNEDEIRIIILRALKDQLKGLGQVEVEFEDEAMLHLVMMSNNDARVALNALELAVMTTPPESDGKRRITLQVIEDAVQQRALAYDKAGEQHFDIISALHKSMRGSDPNAALYWLGRMLEAGEDPLYIIRRLVRFASEDVGMADPQALVVAMAAQQAVHFIGMPEANLAMAEAVVYLAAAPKSNSLYQAYNAVQEQIKRGPNDPVPLHLRNAVTPLMKESGYGKGYKYAHDYPGHFVKQDNLPESLKGRSFYTPGDQGHEKEIAERLDAWWTGETVQEQEEERSETVINTHVEFPCGDITLEGELHFPETETDLPGRQAPFPTVIVCHPHSLYGGNMNNLVVVSICETLNRQGITTLRFNFRGVGNSGGQFAGGVGEREDVLAALEYLSGALDINHDKIGLAGYSFGGSVVLPVALEEERFGALALISPALTDNGWAELEKFTRPKIIIVGGSDSVIQVDRFQQVMMAARHPMEYHMVPGVDHFWTDHEDELAGDIAGFFEGVFTVDTPEEG
;
A
#
# COMPACT_ATOMS: atom_id res chain seq x y z
N MET A 1 -22.49 -55.76 -23.37
CA MET A 1 -22.13 -54.42 -22.87
C MET A 1 -20.68 -54.36 -22.36
N HIS A 2 -20.23 -55.28 -21.49
CA HIS A 2 -18.86 -55.27 -20.92
C HIS A 2 -17.67 -55.25 -21.91
N MET A 3 -17.77 -55.89 -23.08
CA MET A 3 -16.65 -55.95 -24.03
C MET A 3 -16.45 -54.67 -24.86
N PHE A 4 -17.50 -53.83 -24.98
CA PHE A 4 -17.40 -52.52 -25.64
C PHE A 4 -16.90 -51.44 -24.67
N GLU A 5 -17.28 -51.51 -23.39
CA GLU A 5 -16.75 -50.64 -22.33
C GLU A 5 -15.25 -50.89 -22.09
N GLN A 6 -14.81 -52.15 -21.99
CA GLN A 6 -13.38 -52.49 -21.86
C GLN A 6 -12.53 -51.97 -23.02
N LYS A 7 -12.99 -52.13 -24.28
CA LYS A 7 -12.28 -51.58 -25.45
C LYS A 7 -12.27 -50.05 -25.46
N SER A 8 -13.30 -49.40 -24.95
CA SER A 8 -13.35 -47.94 -24.83
C SER A 8 -12.39 -47.40 -23.77
N ASP A 9 -12.21 -48.11 -22.66
CA ASP A 9 -11.28 -47.74 -21.59
C ASP A 9 -9.81 -48.00 -21.96
N GLU A 10 -9.52 -49.10 -22.67
CA GLU A 10 -8.19 -49.36 -23.21
C GLU A 10 -7.78 -48.33 -24.26
N ARG A 11 -8.74 -47.89 -25.09
CA ARG A 11 -8.50 -46.84 -26.09
C ARG A 11 -8.27 -45.47 -25.43
N LYS A 12 -9.11 -45.10 -24.44
CA LYS A 12 -8.91 -43.88 -23.63
C LYS A 12 -7.56 -43.85 -22.92
N LYS A 13 -7.06 -45.00 -22.45
CA LYS A 13 -5.71 -45.10 -21.83
C LYS A 13 -4.58 -44.89 -22.84
N LYS A 14 -4.74 -45.30 -24.09
CA LYS A 14 -3.75 -45.10 -25.16
C LYS A 14 -3.75 -43.67 -25.71
N GLU A 15 -4.91 -43.02 -25.76
CA GLU A 15 -5.08 -41.65 -26.26
C GLU A 15 -4.86 -40.57 -25.17
N ALA A 16 -4.60 -40.97 -23.91
CA ALA A 16 -4.35 -40.05 -22.82
C ALA A 16 -2.98 -39.34 -22.96
N PRO A 17 -2.85 -38.10 -22.44
CA PRO A 17 -1.57 -37.37 -22.42
C PRO A 17 -0.46 -38.18 -21.76
N LEU A 18 0.79 -37.97 -22.19
CA LEU A 18 1.97 -38.68 -21.70
C LEU A 18 2.10 -38.59 -20.18
N ALA A 19 1.84 -37.43 -19.59
CA ALA A 19 1.86 -37.24 -18.14
C ALA A 19 0.87 -38.13 -17.38
N ALA A 20 -0.27 -38.48 -17.97
CA ALA A 20 -1.23 -39.42 -17.40
C ALA A 20 -0.80 -40.87 -17.62
N ARG A 21 -0.31 -41.21 -18.83
CA ARG A 21 0.17 -42.56 -19.18
C ARG A 21 1.37 -42.98 -18.34
N MET A 22 2.31 -42.06 -18.10
CA MET A 22 3.56 -42.30 -17.39
C MET A 22 3.42 -42.33 -15.86
N ARG A 23 2.21 -42.16 -15.30
CA ARG A 23 2.01 -42.25 -13.84
C ARG A 23 2.53 -43.58 -13.29
N PRO A 24 3.46 -43.56 -12.32
CA PRO A 24 3.92 -44.74 -11.62
C PRO A 24 2.77 -45.51 -10.96
N SER A 25 2.90 -46.83 -10.91
CA SER A 25 1.91 -47.74 -10.29
C SER A 25 2.35 -48.32 -8.94
N SER A 26 3.59 -48.06 -8.54
CA SER A 26 4.17 -48.55 -7.28
C SER A 26 5.19 -47.56 -6.71
N LEU A 27 5.43 -47.63 -5.40
CA LEU A 27 6.45 -46.81 -4.73
C LEU A 27 7.87 -47.02 -5.27
N HIS A 28 8.17 -48.19 -5.86
CA HIS A 28 9.47 -48.45 -6.48
C HIS A 28 9.69 -47.61 -7.74
N ALA A 29 8.62 -47.37 -8.51
CA ALA A 29 8.68 -46.57 -9.73
C ALA A 29 8.44 -45.07 -9.46
N PHE A 30 8.03 -44.69 -8.25
CA PHE A 30 7.85 -43.30 -7.86
C PHE A 30 9.21 -42.60 -7.72
N VAL A 31 9.34 -41.40 -8.27
CA VAL A 31 10.56 -40.59 -8.26
C VAL A 31 10.34 -39.40 -7.33
N GLY A 32 11.35 -39.08 -6.51
CA GLY A 32 11.28 -38.04 -5.50
C GLY A 32 10.63 -38.46 -4.18
N GLN A 33 10.54 -37.51 -3.27
CA GLN A 33 9.92 -37.66 -1.94
C GLN A 33 10.57 -38.74 -1.05
N GLY A 34 11.89 -38.93 -1.17
CA GLY A 34 12.63 -39.93 -0.40
C GLY A 34 12.50 -39.75 1.12
N HIS A 35 12.30 -38.53 1.59
CA HIS A 35 12.05 -38.21 3.01
C HIS A 35 10.69 -38.71 3.52
N LEU A 36 9.73 -38.97 2.63
CA LEU A 36 8.41 -39.51 2.97
C LEU A 36 8.33 -41.01 2.70
N VAL A 37 8.71 -41.44 1.49
CA VAL A 37 8.48 -42.81 0.99
C VAL A 37 9.77 -43.61 0.78
N GLY A 38 10.89 -43.12 1.30
CA GLY A 38 12.14 -43.86 1.39
C GLY A 38 12.00 -45.12 2.25
N LYS A 39 12.88 -46.11 2.02
CA LYS A 39 12.93 -47.31 2.87
C LYS A 39 13.21 -46.92 4.32
N GLY A 40 12.46 -47.49 5.26
CA GLY A 40 12.61 -47.23 6.70
C GLY A 40 11.78 -46.04 7.22
N HIS A 41 11.13 -45.26 6.36
CA HIS A 41 10.23 -44.19 6.80
C HIS A 41 8.86 -44.72 7.22
N VAL A 42 8.24 -44.04 8.20
CA VAL A 42 6.97 -44.44 8.83
C VAL A 42 5.84 -44.51 7.82
N LEU A 43 5.73 -43.53 6.92
CA LEU A 43 4.68 -43.53 5.90
C LEU A 43 4.79 -44.72 4.95
N ARG A 44 6.01 -45.08 4.52
CA ARG A 44 6.21 -46.28 3.70
C ARG A 44 5.76 -47.54 4.43
N THR A 45 6.12 -47.67 5.70
CA THR A 45 5.71 -48.80 6.55
C THR A 45 4.18 -48.84 6.71
N ALA A 46 3.52 -47.69 6.88
CA ALA A 46 2.06 -47.59 6.96
C ALA A 46 1.36 -48.01 5.65
N ILE A 47 1.92 -47.61 4.50
CA ILE A 47 1.42 -48.02 3.17
C ILE A 47 1.60 -49.52 2.96
N GLU A 48 2.78 -50.07 3.28
CA GLU A 48 3.09 -51.49 3.10
C GLU A 48 2.30 -52.39 4.08
N SER A 49 1.90 -51.88 5.24
CA SER A 49 1.08 -52.61 6.23
C SER A 49 -0.44 -52.45 6.05
N GLY A 50 -0.90 -51.65 5.07
CA GLY A 50 -2.32 -51.46 4.81
C GLY A 50 -3.06 -50.55 5.81
N GLN A 51 -2.33 -49.80 6.62
CA GLN A 51 -2.88 -48.95 7.69
C GLN A 51 -2.49 -47.49 7.49
N ILE A 52 -3.08 -46.85 6.49
CA ILE A 52 -2.86 -45.42 6.25
C ILE A 52 -3.97 -44.58 6.90
N PRO A 53 -3.64 -43.55 7.70
CA PRO A 53 -4.62 -42.60 8.19
C PRO A 53 -5.12 -41.69 7.06
N SER A 54 -6.25 -41.03 7.28
CA SER A 54 -6.66 -39.91 6.43
C SER A 54 -5.54 -38.86 6.38
N THR A 55 -5.33 -38.27 5.21
CA THR A 55 -4.10 -37.54 4.90
C THR A 55 -4.41 -36.31 4.06
N ILE A 56 -3.69 -35.21 4.30
CA ILE A 56 -3.61 -34.07 3.39
C ILE A 56 -2.21 -34.04 2.78
N LEU A 57 -2.13 -34.21 1.47
CA LEU A 57 -0.93 -34.06 0.66
C LEU A 57 -0.80 -32.60 0.25
N TRP A 58 0.21 -31.93 0.77
CA TRP A 58 0.53 -30.55 0.44
C TRP A 58 1.85 -30.48 -0.30
N GLY A 59 1.90 -29.74 -1.40
CA GLY A 59 3.15 -29.52 -2.15
C GLY A 59 2.87 -28.90 -3.51
N PRO A 60 3.91 -28.50 -4.26
CA PRO A 60 3.74 -27.79 -5.51
C PRO A 60 3.06 -28.65 -6.60
N PRO A 61 2.58 -28.03 -7.69
CA PRO A 61 2.21 -28.75 -8.91
C PRO A 61 3.30 -29.73 -9.37
N GLY A 62 2.91 -30.83 -10.01
CA GLY A 62 3.89 -31.79 -10.55
C GLY A 62 4.64 -32.68 -9.55
N SER A 63 4.62 -32.39 -8.24
CA SER A 63 5.33 -33.13 -7.19
C SER A 63 4.88 -34.58 -6.97
N GLY A 64 3.72 -34.97 -7.53
CA GLY A 64 3.22 -36.35 -7.51
C GLY A 64 2.10 -36.64 -6.53
N LYS A 65 1.39 -35.64 -5.97
CA LYS A 65 0.26 -35.80 -5.03
C LYS A 65 -0.79 -36.84 -5.49
N THR A 66 -1.40 -36.63 -6.66
CA THR A 66 -2.41 -37.53 -7.25
C THR A 66 -1.84 -38.93 -7.51
N THR A 67 -0.58 -39.01 -7.96
CA THR A 67 0.11 -40.27 -8.22
C THR A 67 0.33 -41.04 -6.93
N LEU A 68 0.80 -40.39 -5.87
CA LEU A 68 1.01 -40.99 -4.56
C LEU A 68 -0.30 -41.53 -3.98
N ALA A 69 -1.39 -40.75 -4.04
CA ALA A 69 -2.71 -41.20 -3.61
C ALA A 69 -3.18 -42.47 -4.35
N SER A 70 -2.97 -42.53 -5.67
CA SER A 70 -3.29 -43.71 -6.47
C SER A 70 -2.40 -44.92 -6.13
N ILE A 71 -1.10 -44.71 -5.87
CA ILE A 71 -0.18 -45.77 -5.44
C ILE A 71 -0.60 -46.33 -4.09
N ILE A 72 -0.98 -45.46 -3.15
CA ILE A 72 -1.47 -45.86 -1.83
C ILE A 72 -2.69 -46.77 -1.99
N ALA A 73 -3.69 -46.34 -2.76
CA ALA A 73 -4.91 -47.13 -2.99
C ALA A 73 -4.62 -48.52 -3.57
N ASN A 74 -3.74 -48.59 -4.57
CA ASN A 74 -3.33 -49.85 -5.19
C ASN A 74 -2.55 -50.75 -4.22
N SER A 75 -1.71 -50.17 -3.36
CA SER A 75 -0.87 -50.93 -2.43
C SER A 75 -1.70 -51.60 -1.32
N ILE A 76 -2.86 -51.04 -0.98
CA ILE A 76 -3.72 -51.52 0.12
C ILE A 76 -5.04 -52.17 -0.37
N ASP A 77 -5.14 -52.49 -1.67
CA ASP A 77 -6.33 -53.04 -2.36
C ASP A 77 -7.65 -52.31 -2.07
N SER A 78 -7.57 -50.99 -1.91
CA SER A 78 -8.75 -50.15 -1.69
C SER A 78 -9.28 -49.60 -3.01
N HIS A 79 -10.60 -49.42 -3.08
CA HIS A 79 -11.22 -48.75 -4.21
C HIS A 79 -10.84 -47.26 -4.20
N PHE A 80 -10.36 -46.74 -5.33
CA PHE A 80 -9.96 -45.33 -5.46
C PHE A 80 -11.08 -44.50 -6.10
N SER A 81 -11.71 -43.62 -5.33
CA SER A 81 -12.73 -42.69 -5.83
C SER A 81 -12.16 -41.28 -5.85
N SER A 82 -11.99 -40.70 -7.04
CA SER A 82 -11.40 -39.37 -7.25
C SER A 82 -12.48 -38.32 -7.50
N VAL A 83 -12.32 -37.16 -6.87
CA VAL A 83 -13.18 -35.99 -7.01
C VAL A 83 -12.31 -34.75 -7.20
N SER A 84 -12.68 -33.87 -8.11
CA SER A 84 -12.08 -32.53 -8.20
C SER A 84 -12.93 -31.54 -7.42
N ALA A 85 -12.31 -30.82 -6.49
CA ALA A 85 -13.02 -29.84 -5.67
C ALA A 85 -13.54 -28.64 -6.48
N VAL A 86 -13.01 -28.43 -7.69
CA VAL A 86 -13.41 -27.35 -8.61
C VAL A 86 -14.81 -27.58 -9.18
N SER A 87 -15.19 -28.83 -9.42
CA SER A 87 -16.44 -29.17 -10.12
C SER A 87 -17.46 -29.92 -9.27
N ALA A 88 -17.06 -30.46 -8.11
CA ALA A 88 -17.92 -31.33 -7.30
C ALA A 88 -18.75 -30.59 -6.26
N GLY A 89 -20.03 -30.92 -6.19
CA GLY A 89 -20.94 -30.45 -5.15
C GLY A 89 -21.09 -31.43 -3.97
N VAL A 90 -21.90 -31.04 -2.97
CA VAL A 90 -22.23 -31.91 -1.81
C VAL A 90 -22.97 -33.18 -2.25
N ALA A 91 -23.77 -33.11 -3.32
CA ALA A 91 -24.49 -34.26 -3.85
C ALA A 91 -23.56 -35.35 -4.40
N ASP A 92 -22.48 -34.95 -5.09
CA ASP A 92 -21.48 -35.89 -5.63
C ASP A 92 -20.75 -36.63 -4.51
N LEU A 93 -20.37 -35.90 -3.45
CA LEU A 93 -19.74 -36.48 -2.27
C LEU A 93 -20.65 -37.53 -1.61
N ARG A 94 -21.93 -37.18 -1.39
CA ARG A 94 -22.91 -38.11 -0.79
C ARG A 94 -23.06 -39.38 -1.62
N ARG A 95 -23.17 -39.26 -2.94
CA ARG A 95 -23.25 -40.43 -3.84
C ARG A 95 -22.03 -41.33 -3.69
N ILE A 96 -20.83 -40.76 -3.67
CA ILE A 96 -19.59 -41.54 -3.52
C ILE A 96 -19.51 -42.24 -2.17
N ILE A 97 -19.99 -41.59 -1.11
CA ILE A 97 -20.07 -42.15 0.23
C ILE A 97 -21.06 -43.32 0.28
N ASP A 98 -22.23 -43.18 -0.34
CA ASP A 98 -23.23 -44.26 -0.40
C ASP A 98 -22.69 -45.47 -1.16
N GLU A 99 -22.02 -45.26 -2.29
CA GLU A 99 -21.33 -46.32 -3.03
C GLU A 99 -20.17 -46.94 -2.21
N ALA A 100 -19.46 -46.14 -1.39
CA ALA A 100 -18.41 -46.65 -0.51
C ALA A 100 -18.97 -47.56 0.58
N ARG A 101 -20.12 -47.20 1.17
CA ARG A 101 -20.84 -48.04 2.13
C ARG A 101 -21.31 -49.34 1.51
N GLU A 102 -21.89 -49.28 0.32
CA GLU A 102 -22.31 -50.46 -0.41
C GLU A 102 -21.12 -51.39 -0.71
N ARG A 103 -20.01 -50.84 -1.21
CA ARG A 103 -18.76 -51.60 -1.46
C ARG A 103 -18.22 -52.27 -0.20
N HIS A 104 -18.22 -51.56 0.93
CA HIS A 104 -17.78 -52.12 2.19
C HIS A 104 -18.72 -53.23 2.68
N ASN A 105 -20.04 -53.02 2.62
CA ASN A 105 -21.01 -53.99 3.11
C ASN A 105 -21.05 -55.28 2.27
N LEU A 106 -21.01 -55.15 0.93
CA LEU A 106 -21.13 -56.29 0.02
C LEU A 106 -19.80 -57.04 -0.18
N TYR A 107 -18.69 -56.31 -0.23
CA TYR A 107 -17.40 -56.87 -0.66
C TYR A 107 -16.29 -56.74 0.40
N GLN A 108 -16.58 -56.16 1.57
CA GLN A 108 -15.57 -55.84 2.59
C GLN A 108 -14.39 -55.03 2.04
N ARG A 109 -14.65 -54.25 0.99
CA ARG A 109 -13.61 -53.48 0.29
C ARG A 109 -13.63 -52.03 0.76
N LYS A 110 -12.50 -51.58 1.30
CA LYS A 110 -12.31 -50.19 1.74
C LYS A 110 -12.26 -49.22 0.56
N THR A 111 -12.55 -47.96 0.83
CA THR A 111 -12.54 -46.88 -0.17
C THR A 111 -11.62 -45.74 0.24
N ILE A 112 -10.73 -45.34 -0.66
CA ILE A 112 -10.01 -44.07 -0.57
C ILE A 112 -10.80 -43.02 -1.34
N LEU A 113 -11.24 -41.98 -0.62
CA LEU A 113 -11.81 -40.77 -1.22
C LEU A 113 -10.66 -39.78 -1.48
N PHE A 114 -10.31 -39.58 -2.74
CA PHE A 114 -9.32 -38.59 -3.13
C PHE A 114 -10.01 -37.29 -3.55
N ILE A 115 -9.64 -36.18 -2.91
CA ILE A 115 -10.16 -34.84 -3.23
C ILE A 115 -8.99 -33.99 -3.73
N ASP A 116 -8.97 -33.72 -5.02
CA ASP A 116 -7.97 -32.83 -5.65
C ASP A 116 -8.37 -31.37 -5.47
N GLU A 117 -7.39 -30.51 -5.21
CA GLU A 117 -7.55 -29.09 -4.90
C GLU A 117 -8.53 -28.83 -3.74
N ILE A 118 -8.41 -29.58 -2.64
CA ILE A 118 -9.35 -29.54 -1.50
C ILE A 118 -9.57 -28.13 -0.91
N HIS A 119 -8.62 -27.21 -1.09
CA HIS A 119 -8.75 -25.79 -0.73
C HIS A 119 -9.92 -25.08 -1.45
N ARG A 120 -10.38 -25.57 -2.60
CA ARG A 120 -11.52 -25.01 -3.34
C ARG A 120 -12.88 -25.34 -2.74
N PHE A 121 -12.95 -26.30 -1.82
CA PHE A 121 -14.18 -26.59 -1.11
C PHE A 121 -14.50 -25.53 -0.08
N ASN A 122 -15.74 -25.06 -0.10
CA ASN A 122 -16.26 -24.23 0.98
C ASN A 122 -16.41 -25.05 2.28
N LYS A 123 -16.57 -24.35 3.41
CA LYS A 123 -16.70 -24.98 4.74
C LYS A 123 -17.80 -26.06 4.78
N ALA A 124 -18.95 -25.82 4.16
CA ALA A 124 -20.05 -26.78 4.16
C ALA A 124 -19.72 -28.08 3.38
N GLN A 125 -18.95 -27.99 2.29
CA GLN A 125 -18.47 -29.17 1.56
C GLN A 125 -17.45 -29.96 2.37
N GLN A 126 -16.55 -29.29 3.09
CA GLN A 126 -15.58 -29.95 3.97
C GLN A 126 -16.27 -30.63 5.17
N ASP A 127 -17.22 -29.94 5.81
CA ASP A 127 -18.01 -30.46 6.92
C ASP A 127 -18.86 -31.67 6.49
N ALA A 128 -19.31 -31.71 5.23
CA ALA A 128 -20.09 -32.82 4.71
C ALA A 128 -19.31 -34.14 4.63
N VAL A 129 -17.97 -34.11 4.57
CA VAL A 129 -17.13 -35.33 4.50
C VAL A 129 -16.75 -35.84 5.89
N LEU A 130 -16.73 -34.96 6.89
CA LEU A 130 -16.20 -35.22 8.23
C LEU A 130 -16.77 -36.48 8.92
N PRO A 131 -18.10 -36.72 8.96
CA PRO A 131 -18.65 -37.88 9.68
C PRO A 131 -18.16 -39.21 9.11
N TYR A 132 -17.90 -39.26 7.81
CA TYR A 132 -17.52 -40.46 7.08
C TYR A 132 -16.02 -40.75 7.13
N VAL A 133 -15.23 -39.74 7.51
CA VAL A 133 -13.83 -39.88 7.88
C VAL A 133 -13.72 -40.40 9.32
N GLU A 134 -14.58 -39.93 10.22
CA GLU A 134 -14.61 -40.36 11.63
C GLU A 134 -15.08 -41.80 11.80
N ASP A 135 -16.14 -42.20 11.10
CA ASP A 135 -16.71 -43.55 11.20
C ASP A 135 -15.94 -44.60 10.38
N GLY A 136 -14.94 -44.17 9.59
CA GLY A 136 -14.10 -45.03 8.77
C GLY A 136 -14.75 -45.52 7.46
N THR A 137 -15.90 -44.97 7.06
CA THR A 137 -16.54 -45.28 5.77
C THR A 137 -15.58 -45.01 4.60
N VAL A 138 -14.81 -43.92 4.69
CA VAL A 138 -13.76 -43.58 3.71
C VAL A 138 -12.46 -43.19 4.40
N THR A 139 -11.33 -43.55 3.80
CA THR A 139 -10.05 -42.94 4.10
C THR A 139 -9.86 -41.74 3.17
N LEU A 140 -9.80 -40.53 3.72
CA LEU A 140 -9.67 -39.31 2.94
C LEU A 140 -8.20 -39.08 2.56
N ILE A 141 -7.93 -38.80 1.28
CA ILE A 141 -6.69 -38.20 0.83
C ILE A 141 -7.01 -36.88 0.12
N GLY A 142 -6.79 -35.75 0.79
CA GLY A 142 -6.89 -34.43 0.18
C GLY A 142 -5.56 -34.04 -0.47
N ALA A 143 -5.60 -33.38 -1.63
CA ALA A 143 -4.42 -32.77 -2.24
C ALA A 143 -4.63 -31.27 -2.41
N THR A 144 -3.57 -30.49 -2.17
CA THR A 144 -3.61 -29.03 -2.36
C THR A 144 -2.20 -28.49 -2.66
N THR A 145 -2.14 -27.42 -3.44
CA THR A 145 -0.94 -26.59 -3.63
C THR A 145 -0.85 -25.47 -2.60
N GLU A 146 -2.01 -25.03 -2.09
CA GLU A 146 -2.14 -23.99 -1.08
C GLU A 146 -1.92 -24.55 0.34
N ASN A 147 -1.45 -23.71 1.27
CA ASN A 147 -1.17 -24.10 2.65
C ASN A 147 -2.47 -24.55 3.36
N PRO A 148 -2.57 -25.83 3.79
CA PRO A 148 -3.81 -26.36 4.33
C PRO A 148 -4.31 -25.68 5.60
N SER A 149 -3.43 -25.02 6.37
CA SER A 149 -3.82 -24.37 7.64
C SER A 149 -4.76 -23.17 7.47
N PHE A 150 -4.81 -22.57 6.27
CA PHE A 150 -5.70 -21.46 5.96
C PHE A 150 -7.00 -21.91 5.29
N GLU A 151 -6.90 -22.89 4.39
CA GLU A 151 -7.99 -23.25 3.48
C GLU A 151 -8.78 -24.51 3.89
N VAL A 152 -8.17 -25.37 4.71
CA VAL A 152 -8.84 -26.56 5.24
C VAL A 152 -9.31 -26.29 6.67
N ASN A 153 -10.57 -26.63 6.95
CA ASN A 153 -11.17 -26.37 8.25
C ASN A 153 -10.43 -27.14 9.36
N ALA A 154 -10.37 -26.53 10.55
CA ALA A 154 -9.70 -27.13 11.71
C ALA A 154 -10.23 -28.53 12.08
N PRO A 155 -11.55 -28.83 11.98
CA PRO A 155 -12.08 -30.17 12.24
C PRO A 155 -11.51 -31.27 11.33
N LEU A 156 -11.33 -31.00 10.03
CA LEU A 156 -10.78 -31.99 9.10
C LEU A 156 -9.27 -32.12 9.28
N LEU A 157 -8.56 -31.00 9.48
CA LEU A 157 -7.12 -31.02 9.77
C LEU A 157 -6.80 -31.83 11.03
N SER A 158 -7.61 -31.75 12.09
CA SER A 158 -7.36 -32.49 13.33
C SER A 158 -7.52 -34.01 13.18
N ARG A 159 -8.08 -34.50 12.06
CA ARG A 159 -8.32 -35.93 11.76
C ARG A 159 -7.47 -36.44 10.60
N CYS A 160 -6.64 -35.58 10.02
CA CYS A 160 -5.79 -35.91 8.90
C CYS A 160 -4.31 -35.74 9.25
N GLN A 161 -3.48 -36.66 8.77
CA GLN A 161 -2.05 -36.50 8.79
C GLN A 161 -1.63 -35.53 7.69
N MET A 162 -0.89 -34.49 8.06
CA MET A 162 -0.28 -33.56 7.11
C MET A 162 1.00 -34.15 6.54
N LEU A 163 1.11 -34.23 5.21
CA LEU A 163 2.30 -34.71 4.51
C LEU A 163 2.73 -33.73 3.42
N THR A 164 3.95 -33.21 3.57
CA THR A 164 4.52 -32.22 2.64
C THR A 164 5.41 -32.87 1.59
N LEU A 165 5.03 -32.72 0.32
CA LEU A 165 5.81 -33.10 -0.84
C LEU A 165 6.67 -31.92 -1.28
N ASN A 166 7.96 -32.16 -1.46
CA ASN A 166 8.91 -31.15 -1.93
C ASN A 166 8.81 -31.00 -3.47
N PRO A 167 9.24 -29.86 -4.05
CA PRO A 167 9.55 -29.80 -5.47
C PRO A 167 10.53 -30.92 -5.85
N LEU A 168 10.40 -31.47 -7.06
CA LEU A 168 11.38 -32.42 -7.58
C LEU A 168 12.70 -31.69 -7.87
N ASN A 169 13.83 -32.36 -7.79
CA ASN A 169 15.10 -31.77 -8.26
C ASN A 169 15.33 -32.06 -9.76
N GLU A 170 16.33 -31.39 -10.34
CA GLU A 170 16.66 -31.51 -11.76
C GLU A 170 17.01 -32.95 -12.18
N ASP A 171 17.74 -33.69 -11.34
CA ASP A 171 18.08 -35.09 -11.60
C ASP A 171 16.83 -36.00 -11.60
N GLU A 172 15.90 -35.75 -10.68
CA GLU A 172 14.62 -36.46 -10.59
C GLU A 172 13.75 -36.20 -11.83
N ILE A 173 13.65 -34.95 -12.28
CA ILE A 173 12.95 -34.60 -13.53
C ILE A 173 13.62 -35.29 -14.72
N ARG A 174 14.95 -35.24 -14.80
CA ARG A 174 15.71 -35.92 -15.86
C ARG A 174 15.44 -37.43 -15.88
N ILE A 175 15.39 -38.08 -14.72
CA ILE A 175 15.04 -39.51 -14.62
C ILE A 175 13.63 -39.76 -15.17
N ILE A 176 12.66 -38.91 -14.86
CA ILE A 176 11.28 -39.04 -15.35
C ILE A 176 11.22 -38.92 -16.87
N ILE A 177 11.90 -37.91 -17.46
CA ILE A 177 11.99 -37.71 -18.91
C ILE A 177 12.62 -38.94 -19.58
N LEU A 178 13.76 -39.40 -19.07
CA LEU A 178 14.47 -40.56 -19.63
C LEU A 178 13.64 -41.85 -19.55
N ARG A 179 12.84 -42.02 -18.48
CA ARG A 179 11.89 -43.14 -18.39
C ARG A 179 10.79 -43.03 -19.44
N ALA A 180 10.26 -41.84 -19.68
CA ALA A 180 9.24 -41.62 -20.70
C ALA A 180 9.77 -41.89 -22.12
N LEU A 181 11.01 -41.51 -22.42
CA LEU A 181 11.65 -41.79 -23.72
C LEU A 181 11.91 -43.29 -23.95
N LYS A 182 12.19 -44.06 -22.89
CA LYS A 182 12.54 -45.49 -23.00
C LYS A 182 11.35 -46.45 -22.91
N ASP A 183 10.25 -46.05 -22.28
CA ASP A 183 9.11 -46.94 -22.04
C ASP A 183 8.33 -47.23 -23.34
N GLN A 184 8.33 -48.51 -23.74
CA GLN A 184 7.71 -49.01 -24.97
C GLN A 184 6.19 -49.20 -24.89
N LEU A 185 5.62 -49.21 -23.68
CA LEU A 185 4.21 -49.52 -23.42
C LEU A 185 3.38 -48.27 -23.16
N LYS A 186 3.92 -47.38 -22.32
CA LYS A 186 3.26 -46.16 -21.83
C LYS A 186 3.88 -44.90 -22.40
N GLY A 187 5.19 -44.93 -22.65
CA GLY A 187 5.98 -43.78 -23.03
C GLY A 187 6.08 -43.55 -24.54
N LEU A 188 7.21 -43.00 -24.94
CA LEU A 188 7.57 -42.64 -26.31
C LEU A 188 8.57 -43.62 -26.93
N GLY A 189 8.86 -44.76 -26.30
CA GLY A 189 9.87 -45.70 -26.79
C GLY A 189 9.58 -46.32 -28.17
N GLN A 190 8.33 -46.27 -28.63
CA GLN A 190 7.96 -46.71 -29.98
C GLN A 190 8.37 -45.71 -31.08
N VAL A 191 8.74 -44.48 -30.68
CA VAL A 191 9.25 -43.43 -31.55
C VAL A 191 10.76 -43.39 -31.35
N GLU A 192 11.53 -43.52 -32.44
CA GLU A 192 12.97 -43.34 -32.35
C GLU A 192 13.29 -41.85 -32.17
N VAL A 193 13.57 -41.46 -30.93
CA VAL A 193 13.89 -40.07 -30.56
C VAL A 193 15.38 -39.96 -30.28
N GLU A 194 16.04 -39.03 -30.97
CA GLU A 194 17.40 -38.61 -30.68
C GLU A 194 17.33 -37.23 -30.01
N PHE A 195 17.83 -37.11 -28.78
CA PHE A 195 17.62 -35.94 -27.94
C PHE A 195 18.97 -35.28 -27.65
N GLU A 196 19.13 -34.02 -28.02
CA GLU A 196 20.37 -33.27 -27.76
C GLU A 196 20.55 -32.97 -26.27
N ASP A 197 21.79 -33.00 -25.77
CA ASP A 197 22.07 -32.76 -24.35
C ASP A 197 21.65 -31.35 -23.89
N GLU A 198 21.86 -30.33 -24.73
CA GLU A 198 21.44 -28.95 -24.46
C GLU A 198 19.92 -28.81 -24.41
N ALA A 199 19.21 -29.50 -25.31
CA ALA A 199 17.74 -29.55 -25.29
C ALA A 199 17.23 -30.22 -24.01
N MET A 200 17.89 -31.27 -23.54
CA MET A 200 17.49 -32.02 -22.33
C MET A 200 17.66 -31.12 -21.10
N LEU A 201 18.80 -30.47 -21.00
CA LEU A 201 19.08 -29.51 -19.92
C LEU A 201 18.04 -28.39 -19.93
N HIS A 202 17.75 -27.82 -21.11
CA HIS A 202 16.77 -26.75 -21.25
C HIS A 202 15.35 -27.21 -20.85
N LEU A 203 14.90 -28.39 -21.28
CA LEU A 203 13.61 -28.94 -20.87
C LEU A 203 13.51 -29.16 -19.35
N VAL A 204 14.58 -29.65 -18.72
CA VAL A 204 14.64 -29.83 -17.25
C VAL A 204 14.51 -28.47 -16.55
N MET A 205 15.30 -27.48 -16.95
CA MET A 205 15.25 -26.13 -16.35
C MET A 205 13.89 -25.47 -16.53
N MET A 206 13.33 -25.52 -17.75
CA MET A 206 12.04 -24.89 -18.06
C MET A 206 10.85 -25.59 -17.39
N SER A 207 10.99 -26.85 -16.97
CA SER A 207 9.95 -27.55 -16.23
C SER A 207 9.70 -26.98 -14.83
N ASN A 208 10.63 -26.16 -14.30
CA ASN A 208 10.57 -25.56 -12.96
C ASN A 208 10.18 -26.58 -11.88
N ASN A 209 10.82 -27.75 -11.90
CA ASN A 209 10.60 -28.85 -10.96
C ASN A 209 9.20 -29.51 -11.01
N ASP A 210 8.43 -29.29 -12.08
CA ASP A 210 7.13 -29.92 -12.34
C ASP A 210 7.24 -31.03 -13.41
N ALA A 211 7.08 -32.29 -12.97
CA ALA A 211 7.13 -33.46 -13.87
C ALA A 211 6.01 -33.49 -14.93
N ARG A 212 4.82 -32.93 -14.64
CA ARG A 212 3.72 -32.83 -15.59
C ARG A 212 4.05 -31.85 -16.70
N VAL A 213 4.66 -30.71 -16.36
CA VAL A 213 5.15 -29.73 -17.35
C VAL A 213 6.21 -30.35 -18.24
N ALA A 214 7.22 -30.99 -17.65
CA ALA A 214 8.28 -31.69 -18.39
C ALA A 214 7.71 -32.71 -19.39
N LEU A 215 6.80 -33.58 -18.95
CA LEU A 215 6.22 -34.63 -19.80
C LEU A 215 5.31 -34.08 -20.90
N ASN A 216 4.57 -33.00 -20.64
CA ASN A 216 3.71 -32.38 -21.66
C ASN A 216 4.53 -31.68 -22.74
N ALA A 217 5.57 -30.93 -22.35
CA ALA A 217 6.47 -30.27 -23.30
C ALA A 217 7.24 -31.30 -24.12
N LEU A 218 7.71 -32.39 -23.49
CA LEU A 218 8.31 -33.53 -24.16
C LEU A 218 7.37 -34.17 -25.19
N GLU A 219 6.12 -34.44 -24.81
CA GLU A 219 5.12 -35.02 -25.71
C GLU A 219 4.86 -34.11 -26.90
N LEU A 220 4.68 -32.81 -26.66
CA LEU A 220 4.47 -31.84 -27.73
C LEU A 220 5.65 -31.82 -28.70
N ALA A 221 6.87 -31.61 -28.19
CA ALA A 221 8.10 -31.58 -28.98
C ALA A 221 8.28 -32.83 -29.82
N VAL A 222 8.11 -34.01 -29.24
CA VAL A 222 8.27 -35.27 -29.96
C VAL A 222 7.18 -35.45 -31.00
N MET A 223 5.92 -35.11 -30.70
CA MET A 223 4.80 -35.34 -31.61
C MET A 223 4.78 -34.37 -32.80
N THR A 224 5.24 -33.13 -32.63
CA THR A 224 5.30 -32.11 -33.69
C THR A 224 6.54 -32.21 -34.56
N THR A 225 7.62 -32.82 -34.07
CA THR A 225 8.83 -33.02 -34.88
C THR A 225 8.62 -34.19 -35.86
N PRO A 226 8.71 -33.96 -37.18
CA PRO A 226 8.61 -35.04 -38.16
C PRO A 226 9.86 -35.95 -38.10
N PRO A 227 9.74 -37.24 -38.43
CA PRO A 227 10.90 -38.11 -38.57
C PRO A 227 11.74 -37.69 -39.78
N GLU A 228 13.06 -37.76 -39.64
CA GLU A 228 14.02 -37.56 -40.72
C GLU A 228 14.12 -38.81 -41.62
N SER A 229 15.01 -38.75 -42.61
CA SER A 229 15.21 -39.84 -43.59
C SER A 229 15.68 -41.16 -42.98
N ASP A 230 16.29 -41.13 -41.79
CA ASP A 230 16.68 -42.31 -41.01
C ASP A 230 15.56 -42.83 -40.09
N GLY A 231 14.38 -42.20 -40.12
CA GLY A 231 13.22 -42.54 -39.30
C GLY A 231 13.24 -41.94 -37.89
N LYS A 232 14.31 -41.24 -37.51
CA LYS A 232 14.46 -40.66 -36.17
C LYS A 232 13.87 -39.27 -36.09
N ARG A 233 13.37 -38.91 -34.92
CA ARG A 233 12.98 -37.54 -34.57
C ARG A 233 14.10 -36.91 -33.76
N ARG A 234 14.77 -35.90 -34.33
CA ARG A 234 15.83 -35.15 -33.64
C ARG A 234 15.23 -33.99 -32.86
N ILE A 235 15.38 -34.02 -31.54
CA ILE A 235 14.85 -32.99 -30.64
C ILE A 235 16.01 -32.08 -30.26
N THR A 236 16.04 -30.91 -30.90
CA THR A 236 17.04 -29.87 -30.70
C THR A 236 16.60 -28.86 -29.65
N LEU A 237 17.52 -27.97 -29.22
CA LEU A 237 17.20 -26.88 -28.29
C LEU A 237 16.02 -26.04 -28.80
N GLN A 238 16.06 -25.63 -30.06
CA GLN A 238 15.02 -24.80 -30.69
C GLN A 238 13.63 -25.45 -30.68
N VAL A 239 13.57 -26.78 -30.86
CA VAL A 239 12.30 -27.52 -30.78
C VAL A 239 11.71 -27.45 -29.37
N ILE A 240 12.55 -27.55 -28.34
CA ILE A 240 12.09 -27.43 -26.95
C ILE A 240 11.70 -25.98 -26.63
N GLU A 241 12.47 -24.99 -27.08
CA GLU A 241 12.10 -23.57 -26.93
C GLU A 241 10.71 -23.30 -27.53
N ASP A 242 10.44 -23.78 -28.75
CA ASP A 242 9.13 -23.65 -29.40
C ASP A 242 8.02 -24.40 -28.63
N ALA A 243 8.31 -25.59 -28.11
CA ALA A 243 7.35 -26.39 -27.34
C ALA A 243 7.02 -25.79 -25.96
N VAL A 244 7.98 -25.07 -25.35
CA VAL A 244 7.84 -24.42 -24.04
C VAL A 244 7.26 -23.00 -24.17
N GLN A 245 7.57 -22.27 -25.24
CA GLN A 245 7.13 -20.89 -25.49
C GLN A 245 5.61 -20.70 -25.46
N GLN A 246 4.82 -21.74 -25.73
CA GLN A 246 3.35 -21.66 -25.62
C GLN A 246 2.84 -21.48 -24.18
N ARG A 247 3.71 -21.44 -23.15
CA ARG A 247 3.22 -21.40 -21.76
C ARG A 247 4.12 -20.76 -20.70
N ALA A 248 4.85 -19.68 -21.01
CA ALA A 248 5.57 -18.86 -20.03
C ALA A 248 4.67 -18.17 -18.95
N LEU A 249 3.53 -18.77 -18.58
CA LEU A 249 2.53 -18.31 -17.62
C LEU A 249 2.09 -19.47 -16.70
N ALA A 250 3.04 -20.28 -16.23
CA ALA A 250 2.81 -21.21 -15.12
C ALA A 250 3.42 -20.63 -13.83
N TYR A 251 2.96 -19.44 -13.48
CA TYR A 251 3.11 -18.94 -12.12
C TYR A 251 1.92 -19.42 -11.30
N ASP A 252 2.22 -20.22 -10.27
CA ASP A 252 1.22 -20.64 -9.30
C ASP A 252 0.88 -19.45 -8.40
N LYS A 253 -0.05 -18.59 -8.87
CA LYS A 253 -0.63 -17.46 -8.12
C LYS A 253 -1.26 -17.85 -6.77
N ALA A 254 -1.34 -19.16 -6.48
CA ALA A 254 -1.93 -19.73 -5.28
C ALA A 254 -0.92 -20.56 -4.44
N GLY A 255 0.32 -20.75 -4.89
CA GLY A 255 1.26 -21.72 -4.30
C GLY A 255 2.24 -21.18 -3.24
N GLU A 256 3.06 -22.08 -2.69
CA GLU A 256 4.17 -21.78 -1.75
C GLU A 256 5.20 -20.79 -2.34
N GLN A 257 5.53 -20.92 -3.64
CA GLN A 257 6.49 -20.03 -4.31
C GLN A 257 6.08 -18.56 -4.30
N HIS A 258 4.78 -18.28 -4.36
CA HIS A 258 4.25 -16.91 -4.24
C HIS A 258 4.63 -16.29 -2.88
N PHE A 259 4.45 -17.06 -1.79
CA PHE A 259 4.82 -16.64 -0.44
C PHE A 259 6.32 -16.58 -0.21
N ASP A 260 7.08 -17.51 -0.80
CA ASP A 260 8.54 -17.52 -0.69
C ASP A 260 9.17 -16.32 -1.38
N ILE A 261 8.72 -15.99 -2.60
CA ILE A 261 9.28 -14.88 -3.38
C ILE A 261 8.93 -13.54 -2.74
N ILE A 262 7.67 -13.32 -2.32
CA ILE A 262 7.31 -12.07 -1.61
C ILE A 262 8.01 -11.96 -0.26
N SER A 263 8.30 -13.09 0.40
CA SER A 263 9.08 -13.08 1.62
C SER A 263 10.55 -12.80 1.35
N ALA A 264 11.11 -13.30 0.24
CA ALA A 264 12.47 -13.00 -0.18
C ALA A 264 12.60 -11.51 -0.50
N LEU A 265 11.64 -10.92 -1.22
CA LEU A 265 11.55 -9.48 -1.46
C LEU A 265 11.59 -8.68 -0.14
N HIS A 266 10.74 -9.01 0.84
CA HIS A 266 10.76 -8.33 2.15
C HIS A 266 12.09 -8.48 2.88
N LYS A 267 12.63 -9.70 2.92
CA LYS A 267 13.89 -9.97 3.63
C LYS A 267 15.06 -9.26 2.97
N SER A 268 15.07 -9.16 1.64
CA SER A 268 16.06 -8.39 0.88
C SER A 268 15.95 -6.88 1.17
N MET A 269 14.74 -6.31 1.16
CA MET A 269 14.55 -4.91 1.56
C MET A 269 14.96 -4.68 3.01
N ARG A 270 14.58 -5.57 3.94
CA ARG A 270 14.95 -5.51 5.37
C ARG A 270 16.46 -5.61 5.57
N GLY A 271 17.12 -6.43 4.77
CA GLY A 271 18.59 -6.56 4.72
C GLY A 271 19.29 -5.43 3.98
N SER A 272 18.54 -4.42 3.52
CA SER A 272 19.05 -3.27 2.76
C SER A 272 19.82 -3.67 1.50
N ASP A 273 19.36 -4.73 0.81
CA ASP A 273 19.91 -5.19 -0.46
C ASP A 273 18.95 -4.83 -1.63
N PRO A 274 19.14 -3.65 -2.27
CA PRO A 274 18.30 -3.23 -3.38
C PRO A 274 18.44 -4.13 -4.61
N ASN A 275 19.59 -4.78 -4.80
CA ASN A 275 19.82 -5.65 -5.97
C ASN A 275 19.00 -6.93 -5.86
N ALA A 276 19.07 -7.61 -4.71
CA ALA A 276 18.26 -8.79 -4.45
C ALA A 276 16.77 -8.44 -4.42
N ALA A 277 16.39 -7.29 -3.84
CA ALA A 277 15.00 -6.85 -3.82
C ALA A 277 14.45 -6.62 -5.24
N LEU A 278 15.19 -5.93 -6.11
CA LEU A 278 14.81 -5.76 -7.52
C LEU A 278 14.68 -7.10 -8.25
N TYR A 279 15.60 -8.05 -8.02
CA TYR A 279 15.51 -9.37 -8.62
C TYR A 279 14.23 -10.11 -8.22
N TRP A 280 13.88 -10.10 -6.93
CA TRP A 280 12.66 -10.75 -6.44
C TRP A 280 11.39 -10.05 -6.93
N LEU A 281 11.38 -8.71 -6.99
CA LEU A 281 10.30 -7.94 -7.60
C LEU A 281 10.10 -8.37 -9.07
N GLY A 282 11.16 -8.33 -9.88
CA GLY A 282 11.12 -8.71 -11.29
C GLY A 282 10.61 -10.14 -11.48
N ARG A 283 11.08 -11.09 -10.65
CA ARG A 283 10.58 -12.48 -10.64
C ARG A 283 9.07 -12.58 -10.40
N MET A 284 8.48 -11.70 -9.58
CA MET A 284 7.03 -11.69 -9.36
C MET A 284 6.28 -11.06 -10.54
N LEU A 285 6.78 -9.92 -11.04
CA LEU A 285 6.15 -9.18 -12.14
C LEU A 285 6.15 -9.98 -13.44
N GLU A 286 7.29 -10.55 -13.83
CA GLU A 286 7.42 -11.39 -15.03
C GLU A 286 6.61 -12.68 -14.94
N ALA A 287 6.37 -13.16 -13.72
CA ALA A 287 5.51 -14.30 -13.48
C ALA A 287 4.01 -13.91 -13.42
N GLY A 288 3.69 -12.62 -13.60
CA GLY A 288 2.32 -12.12 -13.70
C GLY A 288 1.59 -12.00 -12.37
N GLU A 289 2.30 -11.87 -11.25
CA GLU A 289 1.73 -11.58 -9.93
C GLU A 289 0.72 -10.43 -9.96
N ASP A 290 -0.29 -10.44 -9.07
CA ASP A 290 -1.11 -9.24 -8.85
C ASP A 290 -0.22 -8.08 -8.34
N PRO A 291 -0.03 -6.99 -9.10
CA PRO A 291 0.82 -5.89 -8.66
C PRO A 291 0.35 -5.28 -7.34
N LEU A 292 -0.98 -5.27 -7.10
CA LEU A 292 -1.54 -4.75 -5.86
C LEU A 292 -1.21 -5.63 -4.66
N TYR A 293 -0.95 -6.92 -4.86
CA TYR A 293 -0.45 -7.78 -3.80
C TYR A 293 0.95 -7.36 -3.35
N ILE A 294 1.85 -7.11 -4.31
CA ILE A 294 3.20 -6.64 -4.02
C ILE A 294 3.15 -5.25 -3.37
N ILE A 295 2.33 -4.34 -3.89
CA ILE A 295 2.16 -3.01 -3.32
C ILE A 295 1.68 -3.03 -1.87
N ARG A 296 0.64 -3.83 -1.54
CA ARG A 296 0.16 -3.97 -0.14
C ARG A 296 1.29 -4.36 0.80
N ARG A 297 2.24 -5.14 0.30
CA ARG A 297 3.41 -5.63 1.01
C ARG A 297 4.49 -4.54 1.14
N LEU A 298 4.72 -3.72 0.12
CA LEU A 298 5.58 -2.53 0.21
C LEU A 298 5.04 -1.49 1.21
N VAL A 299 3.74 -1.21 1.17
CA VAL A 299 3.06 -0.30 2.11
C VAL A 299 3.20 -0.82 3.55
N ARG A 300 3.03 -2.13 3.75
CA ARG A 300 3.25 -2.74 5.07
C ARG A 300 4.70 -2.58 5.53
N PHE A 301 5.66 -2.88 4.65
CA PHE A 301 7.09 -2.75 4.92
C PHE A 301 7.46 -1.32 5.32
N ALA A 302 6.95 -0.31 4.61
CA ALA A 302 7.19 1.10 4.93
C ALA A 302 6.83 1.45 6.38
N SER A 303 5.70 0.94 6.90
CA SER A 303 5.29 1.17 8.29
C SER A 303 5.95 0.26 9.33
N GLU A 304 6.38 -0.94 8.95
CA GLU A 304 6.85 -1.99 9.87
C GLU A 304 8.37 -2.01 10.05
N ASP A 305 9.10 -1.84 8.95
CA ASP A 305 10.55 -2.03 8.86
C ASP A 305 11.32 -0.71 8.63
N VAL A 306 10.63 0.36 8.23
CA VAL A 306 11.19 1.72 8.11
C VAL A 306 10.60 2.63 9.19
N GLY A 307 9.27 2.71 9.25
CA GLY A 307 8.54 3.41 10.32
C GLY A 307 8.91 4.89 10.40
N MET A 308 9.18 5.37 11.62
CA MET A 308 9.54 6.77 11.86
C MET A 308 11.01 7.09 11.53
N ALA A 309 11.82 6.11 11.13
CA ALA A 309 13.19 6.39 10.68
C ALA A 309 13.20 7.13 9.35
N ASP A 310 12.16 6.93 8.53
CA ASP A 310 11.91 7.71 7.32
C ASP A 310 10.40 7.73 7.01
N PRO A 311 9.68 8.77 7.48
CA PRO A 311 8.23 8.89 7.25
C PRO A 311 7.82 8.96 5.78
N GLN A 312 8.74 9.33 4.87
CA GLN A 312 8.46 9.41 3.43
C GLN A 312 8.31 8.02 2.79
N ALA A 313 8.82 6.96 3.41
CA ALA A 313 8.68 5.60 2.90
C ALA A 313 7.23 5.17 2.65
N LEU A 314 6.29 5.59 3.52
CA LEU A 314 4.87 5.28 3.32
C LEU A 314 4.31 6.07 2.13
N VAL A 315 4.70 7.33 1.98
CA VAL A 315 4.29 8.20 0.87
C VAL A 315 4.76 7.61 -0.46
N VAL A 316 6.03 7.23 -0.57
CA VAL A 316 6.60 6.59 -1.76
C VAL A 316 5.90 5.28 -2.11
N ALA A 317 5.62 4.43 -1.11
CA ALA A 317 4.90 3.18 -1.34
C ALA A 317 3.46 3.41 -1.84
N MET A 318 2.79 4.44 -1.34
CA MET A 318 1.46 4.86 -1.80
C MET A 318 1.49 5.48 -3.19
N ALA A 319 2.52 6.26 -3.54
CA ALA A 319 2.71 6.80 -4.88
C ALA A 319 2.89 5.68 -5.92
N ALA A 320 3.69 4.64 -5.59
CA ALA A 320 3.82 3.46 -6.45
C ALA A 320 2.48 2.71 -6.61
N GLN A 321 1.67 2.62 -5.56
CA GLN A 321 0.31 2.09 -5.65
C GLN A 321 -0.54 2.90 -6.64
N GLN A 322 -0.47 4.22 -6.55
CA GLN A 322 -1.23 5.12 -7.42
C GLN A 322 -0.77 5.00 -8.87
N ALA A 323 0.52 4.87 -9.12
CA ALA A 323 1.05 4.59 -10.46
C ALA A 323 0.46 3.28 -11.02
N VAL A 324 0.44 2.20 -10.24
CA VAL A 324 -0.18 0.93 -10.66
C VAL A 324 -1.66 1.10 -11.06
N HIS A 325 -2.42 1.94 -10.35
CA HIS A 325 -3.82 2.22 -10.70
C HIS A 325 -3.99 3.17 -11.89
N PHE A 326 -3.14 4.19 -12.01
CA PHE A 326 -3.32 5.28 -12.95
C PHE A 326 -2.74 4.96 -14.33
N ILE A 327 -1.47 4.52 -14.39
CA ILE A 327 -0.81 4.17 -15.66
C ILE A 327 -0.96 2.69 -16.02
N GLY A 328 -1.17 1.82 -15.03
CA GLY A 328 -1.34 0.38 -15.28
C GLY A 328 -0.04 -0.34 -15.64
N MET A 329 -0.15 -1.63 -15.96
CA MET A 329 0.97 -2.52 -16.26
C MET A 329 1.10 -2.74 -17.77
N PRO A 330 2.32 -2.84 -18.33
CA PRO A 330 3.62 -2.97 -17.64
C PRO A 330 4.31 -1.65 -17.24
N GLU A 331 3.79 -0.48 -17.64
CA GLU A 331 4.44 0.82 -17.43
C GLU A 331 4.70 1.14 -15.96
N ALA A 332 3.81 0.71 -15.05
CA ALA A 332 3.97 0.87 -13.60
C ALA A 332 5.11 0.05 -12.98
N ASN A 333 5.71 -0.91 -13.70
CA ASN A 333 6.81 -1.72 -13.18
C ASN A 333 7.97 -0.87 -12.68
N LEU A 334 8.27 0.24 -13.34
CA LEU A 334 9.37 1.11 -12.97
C LEU A 334 9.08 1.88 -11.68
N ALA A 335 7.84 2.36 -11.49
CA ALA A 335 7.42 3.00 -10.24
C ALA A 335 7.48 2.02 -9.05
N MET A 336 7.12 0.75 -9.28
CA MET A 336 7.27 -0.30 -8.26
C MET A 336 8.74 -0.58 -7.95
N ALA A 337 9.60 -0.63 -8.97
CA ALA A 337 11.04 -0.81 -8.80
C ALA A 337 11.68 0.35 -8.03
N GLU A 338 11.29 1.59 -8.33
CA GLU A 338 11.72 2.79 -7.61
C GLU A 338 11.35 2.69 -6.12
N ALA A 339 10.10 2.37 -5.80
CA ALA A 339 9.68 2.21 -4.41
C ALA A 339 10.43 1.07 -3.70
N VAL A 340 10.68 -0.06 -4.37
CA VAL A 340 11.47 -1.16 -3.78
C VAL A 340 12.91 -0.72 -3.48
N VAL A 341 13.56 0.01 -4.38
CA VAL A 341 14.92 0.54 -4.16
C VAL A 341 14.93 1.55 -3.02
N TYR A 342 13.95 2.46 -2.99
CA TYR A 342 13.79 3.42 -1.91
C TYR A 342 13.66 2.72 -0.55
N LEU A 343 12.72 1.77 -0.43
CA LEU A 343 12.48 1.02 0.81
C LEU A 343 13.68 0.18 1.24
N ALA A 344 14.42 -0.39 0.28
CA ALA A 344 15.65 -1.11 0.57
C ALA A 344 16.75 -0.17 1.09
N ALA A 345 16.89 1.03 0.52
CA ALA A 345 17.90 2.01 0.90
C ALA A 345 17.55 2.83 2.16
N ALA A 346 16.27 2.92 2.54
CA ALA A 346 15.80 3.69 3.68
C ALA A 346 16.41 3.21 5.02
N PRO A 347 16.63 4.11 5.99
CA PRO A 347 17.02 3.70 7.35
C PRO A 347 15.96 2.78 7.95
N LYS A 348 16.40 1.72 8.64
CA LYS A 348 15.49 0.69 9.15
C LYS A 348 15.15 0.94 10.61
N SER A 349 13.86 0.91 10.93
CA SER A 349 13.39 0.89 12.31
C SER A 349 12.08 0.13 12.43
N ASN A 350 12.01 -0.74 13.44
CA ASN A 350 10.80 -1.44 13.83
C ASN A 350 10.26 -0.96 15.19
N SER A 351 10.77 0.15 15.72
CA SER A 351 10.40 0.75 17.02
C SER A 351 8.88 0.96 17.14
N LEU A 352 8.24 1.51 16.10
CA LEU A 352 6.81 1.77 16.03
C LEU A 352 6.01 0.46 16.05
N TYR A 353 6.48 -0.55 15.30
CA TYR A 353 5.88 -1.88 15.28
C TYR A 353 5.95 -2.55 16.66
N GLN A 354 7.10 -2.51 17.32
CA GLN A 354 7.28 -3.04 18.68
C GLN A 354 6.41 -2.29 19.69
N ALA A 355 6.34 -0.97 19.60
CA ALA A 355 5.54 -0.13 20.48
C ALA A 355 4.06 -0.50 20.42
N TYR A 356 3.51 -0.64 19.21
CA TYR A 356 2.12 -1.01 19.03
C TYR A 356 1.82 -2.43 19.50
N ASN A 357 2.72 -3.39 19.26
CA ASN A 357 2.58 -4.75 19.78
C ASN A 357 2.56 -4.77 21.32
N ALA A 358 3.40 -3.98 21.97
CA ALA A 358 3.42 -3.86 23.42
C ALA A 358 2.11 -3.28 23.97
N VAL A 359 1.51 -2.31 23.27
CA VAL A 359 0.17 -1.78 23.60
C VAL A 359 -0.89 -2.88 23.44
N GLN A 360 -0.89 -3.62 22.34
CA GLN A 360 -1.84 -4.72 22.11
C GLN A 360 -1.73 -5.81 23.18
N GLU A 361 -0.52 -6.16 23.61
CA GLU A 361 -0.30 -7.11 24.68
C GLU A 361 -0.81 -6.58 26.02
N GLN A 362 -0.56 -5.30 26.31
CA GLN A 362 -1.06 -4.65 27.51
C GLN A 362 -2.59 -4.63 27.57
N ILE A 363 -3.26 -4.39 26.44
CA ILE A 363 -4.73 -4.44 26.37
C ILE A 363 -5.26 -5.86 26.60
N LYS A 364 -4.58 -6.89 26.08
CA LYS A 364 -5.00 -8.29 26.23
C LYS A 364 -4.80 -8.84 27.65
N ARG A 365 -3.75 -8.41 28.34
CA ARG A 365 -3.32 -8.98 29.63
C ARG A 365 -3.56 -8.05 30.82
N GLY A 366 -3.74 -6.76 30.57
CA GLY A 366 -3.87 -5.74 31.59
C GLY A 366 -5.31 -5.48 32.04
N PRO A 367 -5.48 -4.71 33.12
CA PRO A 367 -6.78 -4.21 33.55
C PRO A 367 -7.40 -3.28 32.48
N ASN A 368 -8.72 -3.32 32.36
CA ASN A 368 -9.48 -2.43 31.47
C ASN A 368 -9.75 -1.10 32.20
N ASP A 369 -8.70 -0.32 32.41
CA ASP A 369 -8.79 0.95 33.13
C ASP A 369 -9.60 1.99 32.34
N PRO A 370 -10.44 2.79 33.04
CA PRO A 370 -11.17 3.84 32.37
C PRO A 370 -10.24 5.02 32.03
N VAL A 371 -10.61 5.80 31.02
CA VAL A 371 -9.90 7.04 30.65
C VAL A 371 -9.76 7.97 31.88
N PRO A 372 -8.56 8.53 32.17
CA PRO A 372 -8.37 9.51 33.24
C PRO A 372 -9.37 10.67 33.17
N LEU A 373 -9.91 11.12 34.31
CA LEU A 373 -10.97 12.14 34.35
C LEU A 373 -10.60 13.44 33.62
N HIS A 374 -9.35 13.88 33.74
CA HIS A 374 -8.85 15.09 33.08
C HIS A 374 -8.79 14.97 31.55
N LEU A 375 -8.76 13.76 30.97
CA LEU A 375 -8.81 13.55 29.52
C LEU A 375 -10.22 13.32 28.99
N ARG A 376 -11.23 13.19 29.86
CA ARG A 376 -12.61 12.95 29.43
C ARG A 376 -13.26 14.25 28.94
N ASN A 377 -13.99 14.15 27.85
CA ASN A 377 -14.78 15.26 27.33
C ASN A 377 -15.99 15.56 28.25
N ALA A 378 -16.16 16.83 28.64
CA ALA A 378 -17.18 17.29 29.57
C ALA A 378 -18.32 18.01 28.83
N VAL A 379 -19.07 17.26 28.02
CA VAL A 379 -20.06 17.80 27.06
C VAL A 379 -21.34 18.29 27.73
N THR A 380 -21.70 17.75 28.90
CA THR A 380 -22.92 18.11 29.63
C THR A 380 -22.62 18.81 30.97
N PRO A 381 -23.56 19.61 31.51
CA PRO A 381 -23.40 20.23 32.83
C PRO A 381 -23.13 19.21 33.95
N LEU A 382 -23.84 18.07 33.95
CA LEU A 382 -23.64 16.99 34.91
C LEU A 382 -22.23 16.38 34.85
N MET A 383 -21.65 16.26 33.64
CA MET A 383 -20.28 15.77 33.46
C MET A 383 -19.24 16.75 34.00
N LYS A 384 -19.44 18.06 33.82
CA LYS A 384 -18.59 19.11 34.40
C LYS A 384 -18.66 19.10 35.93
N GLU A 385 -19.86 18.97 36.50
CA GLU A 385 -20.07 18.80 37.95
C GLU A 385 -19.42 17.53 38.50
N SER A 386 -19.41 16.47 37.70
CA SER A 386 -18.75 15.18 38.03
C SER A 386 -17.22 15.19 37.82
N GLY A 387 -16.63 16.34 37.46
CA GLY A 387 -15.18 16.52 37.35
C GLY A 387 -14.56 16.06 36.03
N TYR A 388 -15.33 15.85 34.97
CA TYR A 388 -14.80 15.51 33.65
C TYR A 388 -14.02 16.71 33.09
N GLY A 389 -12.85 16.46 32.51
CA GLY A 389 -11.95 17.50 31.98
C GLY A 389 -11.28 18.35 33.07
N LYS A 390 -11.63 18.16 34.35
CA LYS A 390 -11.08 18.96 35.45
C LYS A 390 -9.59 18.66 35.62
N GLY A 391 -8.78 19.70 35.54
CA GLY A 391 -7.32 19.60 35.67
C GLY A 391 -6.60 19.19 34.38
N TYR A 392 -7.30 19.16 33.24
CA TYR A 392 -6.66 19.05 31.94
C TYR A 392 -5.71 20.23 31.72
N LYS A 393 -4.49 19.96 31.27
CA LYS A 393 -3.55 20.99 30.88
C LYS A 393 -3.53 21.04 29.36
N TYR A 394 -4.07 22.11 28.78
CA TYR A 394 -4.07 22.26 27.33
C TYR A 394 -2.66 22.66 26.87
N ALA A 395 -2.01 21.80 26.09
CA ALA A 395 -0.58 21.92 25.82
C ALA A 395 -0.18 23.25 25.14
N HIS A 396 -1.08 23.80 24.31
CA HIS A 396 -0.83 25.07 23.63
C HIS A 396 -0.71 26.27 24.59
N ASP A 397 -1.29 26.19 25.79
CA ASP A 397 -1.21 27.24 26.82
C ASP A 397 0.15 27.27 27.55
N TYR A 398 1.05 26.34 27.24
CA TYR A 398 2.36 26.20 27.89
C TYR A 398 3.50 26.47 26.91
N PRO A 399 4.65 27.02 27.39
CA PRO A 399 5.82 27.28 26.56
C PRO A 399 6.26 26.04 25.76
N GLY A 400 6.66 26.26 24.50
CA GLY A 400 7.02 25.17 23.58
C GLY A 400 5.85 24.26 23.19
N HIS A 401 4.61 24.69 23.48
CA HIS A 401 3.38 23.90 23.30
C HIS A 401 3.43 22.51 23.94
N PHE A 402 4.14 22.42 25.07
CA PHE A 402 4.31 21.17 25.80
C PHE A 402 4.04 21.38 27.29
N VAL A 403 3.31 20.43 27.88
CA VAL A 403 3.10 20.39 29.32
C VAL A 403 3.17 18.96 29.83
N LYS A 404 4.00 18.75 30.84
CA LYS A 404 4.10 17.44 31.50
C LYS A 404 2.78 17.16 32.24
N GLN A 405 2.07 16.15 31.76
CA GLN A 405 0.85 15.59 32.33
C GLN A 405 0.78 14.08 32.06
N ASP A 406 0.27 13.32 33.04
CA ASP A 406 0.13 11.87 32.93
C ASP A 406 -1.10 11.52 32.07
N ASN A 407 -0.87 11.21 30.79
CA ASN A 407 -1.95 10.87 29.86
C ASN A 407 -2.37 9.39 29.88
N LEU A 408 -1.60 8.55 30.56
CA LEU A 408 -1.93 7.13 30.77
C LEU A 408 -2.76 6.96 32.05
N PRO A 409 -3.57 5.88 32.15
CA PRO A 409 -4.20 5.50 33.41
C PRO A 409 -3.16 5.30 34.53
N GLU A 410 -3.59 5.46 35.78
CA GLU A 410 -2.70 5.37 36.95
C GLU A 410 -1.92 4.05 37.02
N SER A 411 -2.55 2.95 36.60
CA SER A 411 -1.93 1.61 36.53
C SER A 411 -0.76 1.50 35.53
N LEU A 412 -0.69 2.42 34.57
CA LEU A 412 0.30 2.50 33.49
C LEU A 412 1.21 3.72 33.61
N LYS A 413 1.13 4.45 34.72
CA LYS A 413 1.93 5.64 34.95
C LYS A 413 3.42 5.34 34.85
N GLY A 414 4.14 6.20 34.13
CA GLY A 414 5.59 6.07 33.90
C GLY A 414 5.98 4.96 32.90
N ARG A 415 5.02 4.26 32.29
CA ARG A 415 5.32 3.26 31.27
C ARG A 415 5.57 3.94 29.91
N SER A 416 6.69 3.59 29.27
CA SER A 416 6.94 3.93 27.87
C SER A 416 6.59 2.75 26.98
N PHE A 417 5.86 3.03 25.89
CA PHE A 417 5.60 2.04 24.84
C PHE A 417 6.47 2.29 23.61
N TYR A 418 6.75 3.55 23.29
CA TYR A 418 7.54 3.93 22.13
C TYR A 418 8.89 4.50 22.59
N THR A 419 9.95 3.83 22.15
CA THR A 419 11.33 4.26 22.34
C THR A 419 11.94 4.41 20.94
N PRO A 420 12.12 5.65 20.43
CA PRO A 420 12.72 5.85 19.13
C PRO A 420 14.16 5.34 19.11
N GLY A 421 14.61 4.84 17.97
CA GLY A 421 16.00 4.49 17.74
C GLY A 421 16.88 5.71 17.40
N ASP A 422 18.11 5.43 16.97
CA ASP A 422 19.09 6.42 16.52
C ASP A 422 19.18 6.52 14.98
N GLN A 423 18.28 5.81 14.27
CA GLN A 423 18.31 5.69 12.82
C GLN A 423 17.42 6.75 12.15
N GLY A 424 17.98 7.44 11.14
CA GLY A 424 17.25 8.42 10.34
C GLY A 424 16.56 9.48 11.20
N HIS A 425 15.31 9.78 10.86
CA HIS A 425 14.50 10.79 11.53
C HIS A 425 14.12 10.43 12.98
N GLU A 426 14.25 9.15 13.40
CA GLU A 426 13.98 8.80 14.81
C GLU A 426 14.94 9.45 15.79
N LYS A 427 16.15 9.80 15.35
CA LYS A 427 17.11 10.51 16.18
C LYS A 427 16.57 11.88 16.62
N GLU A 428 16.01 12.65 15.69
CA GLU A 428 15.39 13.94 15.97
C GLU A 428 14.15 13.78 16.88
N ILE A 429 13.38 12.71 16.67
CA ILE A 429 12.24 12.38 17.53
C ILE A 429 12.71 12.03 18.95
N ALA A 430 13.78 11.25 19.09
CA ALA A 430 14.36 10.89 20.38
C ALA A 430 14.82 12.14 21.15
N GLU A 431 15.59 13.01 20.50
CA GLU A 431 16.08 14.27 21.07
C GLU A 431 14.93 15.17 21.52
N ARG A 432 13.88 15.31 20.69
CA ARG A 432 12.69 16.10 21.03
C ARG A 432 11.90 15.53 22.20
N LEU A 433 11.68 14.20 22.21
CA LEU A 433 10.96 13.54 23.30
C LEU A 433 11.76 13.58 24.62
N ASP A 434 13.08 13.44 24.57
CA ASP A 434 13.94 13.54 25.75
C ASP A 434 13.89 14.96 26.32
N ALA A 435 14.08 15.98 25.47
CA ALA A 435 13.98 17.40 25.86
C ALA A 435 12.65 17.72 26.55
N TRP A 436 11.53 17.20 26.04
CA TRP A 436 10.22 17.41 26.65
C TRP A 436 10.00 16.65 27.97
N TRP A 437 10.44 15.39 28.06
CA TRP A 437 10.01 14.50 29.15
C TRP A 437 11.05 14.31 30.27
N THR A 438 12.35 14.46 30.00
CA THR A 438 13.45 14.23 30.96
C THR A 438 14.20 15.50 31.35
N GLY A 439 14.24 16.52 30.50
CA GLY A 439 14.93 17.79 30.76
C GLY A 439 14.33 18.61 31.91
N GLU A 440 15.17 18.99 32.88
CA GLU A 440 14.97 20.17 33.72
C GLU A 440 14.82 21.41 32.82
N THR A 441 14.04 22.39 33.27
CA THR A 441 13.87 23.71 32.66
C THR A 441 15.16 24.16 31.95
N VAL A 442 15.13 24.22 30.62
CA VAL A 442 16.13 24.91 29.81
C VAL A 442 15.96 26.40 30.11
N GLN A 443 16.46 26.85 31.25
CA GLN A 443 16.42 28.26 31.67
C GLN A 443 17.80 28.90 31.74
N GLU A 444 18.91 28.17 31.51
CA GLU A 444 20.25 28.75 31.67
C GLU A 444 21.31 28.27 30.64
N GLN A 445 20.94 27.66 29.50
CA GLN A 445 21.92 27.25 28.47
C GLN A 445 21.55 27.58 27.01
N GLU A 446 20.56 28.44 26.77
CA GLU A 446 20.22 28.95 25.42
C GLU A 446 20.83 30.34 25.12
N GLU A 447 21.87 30.76 25.86
CA GLU A 447 22.59 32.01 25.55
C GLU A 447 23.73 31.87 24.53
N GLU A 448 24.11 30.66 24.12
CA GLU A 448 25.16 30.50 23.09
C GLU A 448 24.92 29.25 22.22
N ARG A 449 23.96 29.33 21.28
CA ARG A 449 24.08 28.95 19.86
C ARG A 449 22.72 28.61 19.23
N SER A 450 22.60 29.12 18.00
CA SER A 450 21.57 28.94 16.96
C SER A 450 20.26 29.70 17.16
N GLU A 451 20.32 30.97 16.76
CA GLU A 451 19.24 31.69 16.07
C GLU A 451 18.55 30.78 15.04
N THR A 452 17.20 30.72 15.02
CA THR A 452 16.31 31.05 13.88
C THR A 452 14.89 30.46 14.10
N VAL A 453 13.88 31.18 13.58
CA VAL A 453 12.42 30.91 13.42
C VAL A 453 11.50 31.40 14.55
N ILE A 454 10.89 32.58 14.37
CA ILE A 454 9.80 33.11 15.20
C ILE A 454 8.49 33.09 14.39
N ASN A 455 7.77 31.97 14.44
CA ASN A 455 6.34 31.97 14.11
C ASN A 455 5.57 32.38 15.37
N THR A 456 4.96 33.58 15.36
CA THR A 456 4.17 34.03 16.51
C THR A 456 2.70 33.75 16.26
N HIS A 457 2.13 32.84 17.05
CA HIS A 457 0.67 32.71 17.12
C HIS A 457 0.08 33.99 17.72
N VAL A 458 -0.96 34.53 17.08
CA VAL A 458 -1.59 35.79 17.47
C VAL A 458 -3.09 35.63 17.61
N GLU A 459 -3.67 36.33 18.56
CA GLU A 459 -5.12 36.47 18.72
C GLU A 459 -5.47 37.95 18.70
N PHE A 460 -6.53 38.32 17.97
CA PHE A 460 -6.97 39.70 17.88
C PHE A 460 -8.50 39.84 17.86
N PRO A 461 -9.05 40.92 18.44
CA PRO A 461 -10.49 41.11 18.55
C PRO A 461 -11.12 41.52 17.21
N CYS A 462 -12.31 40.99 16.92
CA CYS A 462 -13.20 41.41 15.84
C CYS A 462 -14.62 41.55 16.40
N GLY A 463 -15.00 42.77 16.80
CA GLY A 463 -16.27 43.00 17.50
C GLY A 463 -16.36 42.19 18.80
N ASP A 464 -17.36 41.31 18.90
CA ASP A 464 -17.60 40.44 20.07
C ASP A 464 -16.88 39.09 20.01
N ILE A 465 -16.09 38.83 18.97
CA ILE A 465 -15.36 37.57 18.77
C ILE A 465 -13.84 37.81 18.75
N THR A 466 -13.07 36.76 19.05
CA THR A 466 -11.61 36.73 18.88
C THR A 466 -11.28 35.90 17.64
N LEU A 467 -10.36 36.39 16.82
CA LEU A 467 -9.82 35.68 15.66
C LEU A 467 -8.41 35.18 15.97
N GLU A 468 -8.10 33.96 15.53
CA GLU A 468 -6.77 33.40 15.62
C GLU A 468 -5.99 33.61 14.31
N GLY A 469 -4.68 33.79 14.42
CA GLY A 469 -3.79 33.86 13.28
C GLY A 469 -2.34 33.57 13.63
N GLU A 470 -1.49 33.74 12.62
CA GLU A 470 -0.06 33.55 12.70
C GLU A 470 0.61 34.74 12.00
N LEU A 471 1.38 35.49 12.78
CA LEU A 471 2.18 36.61 12.32
C LEU A 471 3.63 36.14 12.21
N HIS A 472 4.18 36.24 11.00
CA HIS A 472 5.54 35.84 10.71
C HIS A 472 6.33 37.05 10.21
N PHE A 473 7.44 37.32 10.89
CA PHE A 473 8.42 38.34 10.52
C PHE A 473 9.58 37.69 9.74
N PRO A 474 10.17 38.38 8.75
CA PRO A 474 11.36 37.89 8.07
C PRO A 474 12.56 37.76 9.00
N GLU A 475 13.43 36.81 8.71
CA GLU A 475 14.69 36.59 9.45
C GLU A 475 15.62 37.82 9.32
N THR A 476 16.18 38.29 10.44
CA THR A 476 17.04 39.49 10.47
C THR A 476 18.53 39.19 10.27
N GLU A 477 19.17 40.03 9.45
CA GLU A 477 20.61 40.24 9.18
C GLU A 477 21.49 39.12 8.60
N THR A 478 21.20 37.82 8.75
CA THR A 478 22.10 36.76 8.20
C THR A 478 21.79 36.36 6.75
N ASP A 479 20.52 36.33 6.34
CA ASP A 479 20.10 35.76 5.04
C ASP A 479 19.63 36.79 4.01
N LEU A 480 19.29 38.02 4.45
CA LEU A 480 18.90 39.14 3.59
C LEU A 480 19.64 40.43 4.00
N PRO A 481 20.92 40.60 3.59
CA PRO A 481 21.72 41.76 3.98
C PRO A 481 21.10 43.07 3.46
N GLY A 482 20.72 43.96 4.38
CA GLY A 482 20.26 45.32 4.08
C GLY A 482 18.78 45.63 4.33
N ARG A 483 17.96 44.66 4.77
CA ARG A 483 16.55 44.93 5.17
C ARG A 483 16.40 44.99 6.69
N GLN A 484 15.99 46.14 7.19
CA GLN A 484 15.65 46.39 8.60
C GLN A 484 14.20 46.82 8.71
N ALA A 485 13.57 46.55 9.86
CA ALA A 485 12.24 47.05 10.17
C ALA A 485 12.17 48.58 9.96
N PRO A 486 11.02 49.14 9.53
CA PRO A 486 9.73 48.47 9.38
C PRO A 486 9.57 47.68 8.06
N PHE A 487 9.01 46.48 8.12
CA PHE A 487 8.89 45.56 6.99
C PHE A 487 7.56 45.72 6.22
N PRO A 488 7.56 45.60 4.88
CA PRO A 488 6.31 45.45 4.14
C PRO A 488 5.54 44.22 4.63
N THR A 489 4.22 44.27 4.59
CA THR A 489 3.37 43.20 5.15
C THR A 489 2.26 42.78 4.19
N VAL A 490 1.95 41.48 4.13
CA VAL A 490 0.80 40.96 3.37
C VAL A 490 -0.13 40.18 4.30
N ILE A 491 -1.42 40.54 4.28
CA ILE A 491 -2.49 39.73 4.88
C ILE A 491 -2.92 38.66 3.88
N VAL A 492 -2.93 37.38 4.27
CA VAL A 492 -3.26 36.26 3.38
C VAL A 492 -4.52 35.54 3.88
N CYS A 493 -5.55 35.53 3.05
CA CYS A 493 -6.87 34.98 3.35
C CYS A 493 -7.12 33.62 2.68
N HIS A 494 -7.62 32.68 3.47
CA HIS A 494 -7.74 31.27 3.12
C HIS A 494 -8.98 30.94 2.25
N PRO A 495 -9.06 29.74 1.62
CA PRO A 495 -10.18 29.35 0.77
C PRO A 495 -11.42 28.97 1.60
N HIS A 496 -12.49 28.53 0.94
CA HIS A 496 -13.83 28.46 1.54
C HIS A 496 -13.90 27.64 2.85
N SER A 497 -14.33 28.30 3.93
CA SER A 497 -14.39 27.76 5.30
C SER A 497 -15.18 26.44 5.42
N LEU A 498 -16.38 26.37 4.82
CA LEU A 498 -17.22 25.16 4.89
C LEU A 498 -16.69 23.96 4.10
N TYR A 499 -15.72 24.15 3.21
CA TYR A 499 -15.09 23.08 2.42
C TYR A 499 -13.70 22.72 2.94
N GLY A 500 -13.44 22.98 4.23
CA GLY A 500 -12.19 22.64 4.91
C GLY A 500 -11.09 23.70 4.77
N GLY A 501 -11.36 24.83 4.12
CA GLY A 501 -10.42 25.95 4.03
C GLY A 501 -10.13 26.57 5.39
N ASN A 502 -8.85 26.77 5.68
CA ASN A 502 -8.34 27.41 6.90
C ASN A 502 -6.93 27.97 6.61
N MET A 503 -6.37 28.73 7.55
CA MET A 503 -5.05 29.37 7.43
C MET A 503 -3.89 28.40 7.17
N ASN A 504 -4.03 27.10 7.50
CA ASN A 504 -3.04 26.05 7.26
C ASN A 504 -3.23 25.34 5.91
N ASN A 505 -4.06 25.87 5.01
CA ASN A 505 -4.17 25.36 3.63
C ASN A 505 -2.82 25.49 2.91
N LEU A 506 -2.40 24.45 2.16
CA LEU A 506 -1.07 24.38 1.55
C LEU A 506 -0.73 25.57 0.66
N VAL A 507 -1.69 26.06 -0.15
CA VAL A 507 -1.50 27.26 -0.98
C VAL A 507 -1.24 28.51 -0.11
N VAL A 508 -2.03 28.68 0.95
CA VAL A 508 -1.86 29.80 1.90
C VAL A 508 -0.50 29.72 2.59
N VAL A 509 -0.11 28.52 3.02
CA VAL A 509 1.16 28.27 3.71
C VAL A 509 2.35 28.56 2.79
N SER A 510 2.35 28.00 1.57
CA SER A 510 3.43 28.19 0.60
C SER A 510 3.59 29.66 0.20
N ILE A 511 2.48 30.39 -0.02
CA ILE A 511 2.50 31.84 -0.26
C ILE A 511 3.16 32.58 0.90
N CYS A 512 2.75 32.29 2.14
CA CYS A 512 3.30 32.97 3.30
C CYS A 512 4.79 32.68 3.45
N GLU A 513 5.21 31.42 3.41
CA GLU A 513 6.62 31.04 3.56
C GLU A 513 7.51 31.69 2.49
N THR A 514 7.04 31.72 1.24
CA THR A 514 7.80 32.33 0.14
C THR A 514 7.91 33.85 0.30
N LEU A 515 6.85 34.53 0.72
CA LEU A 515 6.89 35.97 1.05
C LEU A 515 7.86 36.28 2.20
N ASN A 516 7.87 35.47 3.26
CA ASN A 516 8.79 35.67 4.38
C ASN A 516 10.26 35.51 3.95
N ARG A 517 10.57 34.50 3.13
CA ARG A 517 11.92 34.32 2.54
C ARG A 517 12.36 35.49 1.68
N GLN A 518 11.41 36.27 1.16
CA GLN A 518 11.66 37.49 0.41
C GLN A 518 11.63 38.76 1.28
N GLY A 519 11.66 38.67 2.60
CA GLY A 519 11.72 39.86 3.45
C GLY A 519 10.40 40.59 3.62
N ILE A 520 9.26 39.92 3.40
CA ILE A 520 7.90 40.47 3.56
C ILE A 520 7.23 39.78 4.74
N THR A 521 6.77 40.55 5.71
CA THR A 521 6.00 40.06 6.87
C THR A 521 4.66 39.51 6.39
N THR A 522 4.16 38.45 7.01
CA THR A 522 2.86 37.88 6.64
C THR A 522 1.97 37.67 7.84
N LEU A 523 0.68 38.02 7.69
CA LEU A 523 -0.37 37.65 8.61
C LEU A 523 -1.36 36.75 7.88
N ARG A 524 -1.40 35.47 8.25
CA ARG A 524 -2.49 34.55 7.89
C ARG A 524 -3.35 34.32 9.12
N PHE A 525 -4.66 34.22 8.94
CA PHE A 525 -5.58 34.05 10.05
C PHE A 525 -6.79 33.22 9.63
N ASN A 526 -7.49 32.64 10.60
CA ASN A 526 -8.73 31.92 10.35
C ASN A 526 -9.92 32.87 10.37
N PHE A 527 -10.75 32.83 9.33
CA PHE A 527 -12.03 33.53 9.33
C PHE A 527 -12.92 33.09 10.50
N ARG A 528 -13.90 33.93 10.88
CA ARG A 528 -14.88 33.60 11.92
C ARG A 528 -15.50 32.22 11.72
N GLY A 529 -15.60 31.46 12.81
CA GLY A 529 -16.13 30.10 12.80
C GLY A 529 -15.20 29.02 12.20
N VAL A 530 -13.92 29.33 11.98
CA VAL A 530 -12.89 28.38 11.52
C VAL A 530 -11.80 28.25 12.59
N GLY A 531 -11.37 27.02 12.88
CA GLY A 531 -10.36 26.76 13.91
C GLY A 531 -10.81 27.26 15.29
N ASN A 532 -9.94 28.02 15.97
CA ASN A 532 -10.24 28.69 17.23
C ASN A 532 -10.82 30.11 17.06
N SER A 533 -10.97 30.62 15.83
CA SER A 533 -11.66 31.89 15.58
C SER A 533 -13.14 31.77 15.97
N GLY A 534 -13.60 32.67 16.83
CA GLY A 534 -14.98 32.73 17.30
C GLY A 534 -15.99 33.04 16.20
N GLY A 535 -17.29 33.01 16.53
CA GLY A 535 -18.37 33.33 15.60
C GLY A 535 -18.80 32.16 14.71
N GLN A 536 -19.45 32.48 13.59
CA GLN A 536 -19.95 31.52 12.60
C GLN A 536 -19.75 32.07 11.19
N PHE A 537 -19.60 31.17 10.23
CA PHE A 537 -19.52 31.50 8.80
C PHE A 537 -20.67 32.43 8.39
N ALA A 538 -20.32 33.58 7.81
CA ALA A 538 -21.23 34.68 7.51
C ALA A 538 -21.36 34.97 6.00
N GLY A 539 -20.92 34.04 5.15
CA GLY A 539 -21.16 34.09 3.70
C GLY A 539 -20.41 35.21 2.96
N GLY A 540 -19.30 35.69 3.53
CA GLY A 540 -18.42 36.68 2.93
C GLY A 540 -18.72 38.11 3.34
N VAL A 541 -19.72 38.37 4.19
CA VAL A 541 -19.97 39.71 4.76
C VAL A 541 -19.22 39.88 6.07
N GLY A 542 -19.40 38.95 7.01
CA GLY A 542 -18.68 38.98 8.27
C GLY A 542 -17.18 38.77 8.09
N GLU A 543 -16.79 37.93 7.15
CA GLU A 543 -15.38 37.68 6.85
C GLU A 543 -14.64 38.93 6.35
N ARG A 544 -15.34 39.95 5.83
CA ARG A 544 -14.72 41.25 5.48
C ARG A 544 -14.33 42.04 6.72
N GLU A 545 -15.17 42.01 7.75
CA GLU A 545 -14.86 42.63 9.04
C GLU A 545 -13.65 41.94 9.68
N ASP A 546 -13.49 40.64 9.46
CA ASP A 546 -12.32 39.89 9.95
C ASP A 546 -11.02 40.37 9.28
N VAL A 547 -11.04 40.64 7.98
CA VAL A 547 -9.89 41.23 7.26
C VAL A 547 -9.56 42.63 7.80
N LEU A 548 -10.58 43.45 8.07
CA LEU A 548 -10.38 44.78 8.66
C LEU A 548 -9.82 44.68 10.08
N ALA A 549 -10.29 43.73 10.90
CA ALA A 549 -9.75 43.48 12.23
C ALA A 549 -8.27 43.04 12.18
N ALA A 550 -7.89 42.22 11.19
CA ALA A 550 -6.50 41.85 10.94
C ALA A 550 -5.64 43.08 10.58
N LEU A 551 -6.16 43.98 9.76
CA LEU A 551 -5.48 45.24 9.42
C LEU A 551 -5.32 46.17 10.63
N GLU A 552 -6.36 46.29 11.47
CA GLU A 552 -6.29 47.09 12.71
C GLU A 552 -5.29 46.50 13.71
N TYR A 553 -5.22 45.17 13.81
CA TYR A 553 -4.21 44.49 14.63
C TYR A 553 -2.79 44.85 14.17
N LEU A 554 -2.51 44.80 12.86
CA LEU A 554 -1.20 45.17 12.31
C LEU A 554 -0.88 46.66 12.43
N SER A 555 -1.90 47.52 12.42
CA SER A 555 -1.73 48.97 12.57
C SER A 555 -1.15 49.37 13.94
N GLY A 556 -1.15 48.47 14.93
CA GLY A 556 -0.52 48.67 16.23
C GLY A 556 0.95 48.20 16.33
N ALA A 557 1.51 47.56 15.29
CA ALA A 557 2.84 46.97 15.33
C ALA A 557 3.92 47.92 14.77
N LEU A 558 4.96 48.22 15.57
CA LEU A 558 6.03 49.17 15.22
C LEU A 558 6.98 48.67 14.12
N ASP A 559 7.07 47.35 13.95
CA ASP A 559 7.99 46.72 13.00
C ASP A 559 7.38 46.54 11.59
N ILE A 560 6.17 47.09 11.37
CA ILE A 560 5.43 47.01 10.11
C ILE A 560 5.47 48.35 9.38
N ASN A 561 5.72 48.29 8.08
CA ASN A 561 5.65 49.45 7.20
C ASN A 561 4.19 49.69 6.81
N HIS A 562 3.55 50.66 7.47
CA HIS A 562 2.15 50.98 7.26
C HIS A 562 1.83 51.57 5.87
N ASP A 563 2.84 52.00 5.11
CA ASP A 563 2.68 52.46 3.72
C ASP A 563 2.78 51.31 2.70
N LYS A 564 3.19 50.11 3.15
CA LYS A 564 3.43 48.94 2.30
C LYS A 564 2.67 47.72 2.82
N ILE A 565 1.34 47.80 2.80
CA ILE A 565 0.44 46.69 3.18
C ILE A 565 -0.24 46.11 1.94
N GLY A 566 -0.08 44.81 1.73
CA GLY A 566 -0.72 44.04 0.66
C GLY A 566 -1.82 43.13 1.18
N LEU A 567 -2.70 42.72 0.28
CA LEU A 567 -3.77 41.77 0.58
C LEU A 567 -3.80 40.65 -0.46
N ALA A 568 -3.86 39.41 0.01
CA ALA A 568 -3.94 38.23 -0.84
C ALA A 568 -5.13 37.37 -0.44
N GLY A 569 -5.85 36.82 -1.42
CA GLY A 569 -7.00 35.95 -1.17
C GLY A 569 -7.09 34.79 -2.15
N TYR A 570 -7.22 33.59 -1.62
CA TYR A 570 -7.39 32.36 -2.40
C TYR A 570 -8.86 31.91 -2.42
N SER A 571 -9.41 31.63 -3.61
CA SER A 571 -10.78 31.12 -3.79
C SER A 571 -11.84 32.03 -3.14
N PHE A 572 -12.57 31.54 -2.14
CA PHE A 572 -13.48 32.33 -1.32
C PHE A 572 -12.79 33.52 -0.66
N GLY A 573 -11.56 33.36 -0.16
CA GLY A 573 -10.75 34.46 0.36
C GLY A 573 -10.60 35.58 -0.67
N GLY A 574 -10.40 35.23 -1.95
CA GLY A 574 -10.39 36.18 -3.07
C GLY A 574 -11.68 37.00 -3.20
N SER A 575 -12.83 36.36 -2.97
CA SER A 575 -14.14 37.02 -2.99
C SER A 575 -14.42 37.92 -1.79
N VAL A 576 -13.75 37.65 -0.67
CA VAL A 576 -13.82 38.46 0.56
C VAL A 576 -12.90 39.68 0.47
N VAL A 577 -11.68 39.49 -0.01
CA VAL A 577 -10.65 40.55 0.00
C VAL A 577 -10.88 41.63 -1.05
N LEU A 578 -11.47 41.31 -2.20
CA LEU A 578 -11.65 42.31 -3.27
C LEU A 578 -12.53 43.50 -2.83
N PRO A 579 -13.73 43.30 -2.25
CA PRO A 579 -14.52 44.41 -1.72
C PRO A 579 -13.79 45.21 -0.62
N VAL A 580 -13.09 44.52 0.28
CA VAL A 580 -12.31 45.16 1.35
C VAL A 580 -11.22 46.05 0.75
N ALA A 581 -10.46 45.52 -0.20
CA ALA A 581 -9.40 46.26 -0.89
C ALA A 581 -9.94 47.48 -1.64
N LEU A 582 -11.16 47.41 -2.21
CA LEU A 582 -11.78 48.56 -2.89
C LEU A 582 -12.19 49.68 -1.93
N GLU A 583 -12.59 49.34 -0.70
CA GLU A 583 -13.06 50.30 0.31
C GLU A 583 -11.93 50.84 1.21
N GLU A 584 -10.85 50.07 1.40
CA GLU A 584 -9.75 50.40 2.29
C GLU A 584 -8.50 50.87 1.51
N GLU A 585 -8.12 52.12 1.71
CA GLU A 585 -7.01 52.77 0.99
C GLU A 585 -5.63 52.28 1.45
N ARG A 586 -5.51 51.78 2.68
CA ARG A 586 -4.23 51.25 3.24
C ARG A 586 -3.67 50.06 2.48
N PHE A 587 -4.50 49.30 1.76
CA PHE A 587 -4.03 48.18 0.94
C PHE A 587 -3.42 48.67 -0.37
N GLY A 588 -2.09 48.78 -0.42
CA GLY A 588 -1.34 49.26 -1.58
C GLY A 588 -1.32 48.28 -2.77
N ALA A 589 -1.54 46.98 -2.53
CA ALA A 589 -1.51 45.95 -3.57
C ALA A 589 -2.45 44.78 -3.29
N LEU A 590 -2.95 44.13 -4.34
CA LEU A 590 -3.94 43.05 -4.25
C LEU A 590 -3.53 41.82 -5.09
N ALA A 591 -3.49 40.65 -4.47
CA ALA A 591 -3.28 39.38 -5.17
C ALA A 591 -4.51 38.48 -5.05
N LEU A 592 -5.06 38.05 -6.19
CA LEU A 592 -6.24 37.19 -6.25
C LEU A 592 -5.87 35.83 -6.86
N ILE A 593 -5.96 34.77 -6.06
CA ILE A 593 -5.67 33.40 -6.49
C ILE A 593 -6.99 32.67 -6.71
N SER A 594 -7.26 32.26 -7.94
CA SER A 594 -8.46 31.54 -8.37
C SER A 594 -9.74 32.07 -7.71
N PRO A 595 -10.00 33.40 -7.79
CA PRO A 595 -10.97 34.04 -6.90
C PRO A 595 -12.40 33.65 -7.28
N ALA A 596 -13.20 33.21 -6.30
CA ALA A 596 -14.58 32.77 -6.48
C ALA A 596 -15.55 33.97 -6.61
N LEU A 597 -15.31 34.85 -7.58
CA LEU A 597 -16.07 36.08 -7.78
C LEU A 597 -17.41 35.84 -8.50
N THR A 598 -18.43 36.58 -8.08
CA THR A 598 -19.69 36.70 -8.81
C THR A 598 -19.52 37.59 -10.05
N ASP A 599 -20.50 37.60 -10.96
CA ASP A 599 -20.49 38.48 -12.15
C ASP A 599 -20.27 39.96 -11.80
N ASN A 600 -20.85 40.42 -10.69
CA ASN A 600 -20.63 41.77 -10.20
C ASN A 600 -19.19 41.94 -9.69
N GLY A 601 -18.65 40.97 -8.94
CA GLY A 601 -17.28 41.03 -8.44
C GLY A 601 -16.24 41.18 -9.55
N TRP A 602 -16.41 40.48 -10.67
CA TRP A 602 -15.54 40.64 -11.85
C TRP A 602 -15.60 42.05 -12.45
N ALA A 603 -16.76 42.72 -12.45
CA ALA A 603 -16.87 44.10 -12.91
C ALA A 603 -16.28 45.10 -11.90
N GLU A 604 -16.36 44.81 -10.61
CA GLU A 604 -15.79 45.67 -9.57
C GLU A 604 -14.27 45.63 -9.52
N LEU A 605 -13.66 44.53 -9.96
CA LEU A 605 -12.22 44.40 -10.10
C LEU A 605 -11.60 45.49 -10.98
N GLU A 606 -12.33 46.00 -11.99
CA GLU A 606 -11.86 47.12 -12.82
C GLU A 606 -11.70 48.43 -12.03
N LYS A 607 -12.43 48.59 -10.92
CA LYS A 607 -12.38 49.79 -10.07
C LYS A 607 -11.10 49.84 -9.23
N PHE A 608 -10.41 48.71 -9.02
CA PHE A 608 -9.16 48.67 -8.27
C PHE A 608 -8.00 49.10 -9.19
N THR A 609 -7.49 50.32 -9.02
CA THR A 609 -6.45 50.92 -9.90
C THR A 609 -5.03 50.81 -9.36
N ARG A 610 -4.86 50.36 -8.11
CA ARG A 610 -3.56 50.05 -7.49
C ARG A 610 -2.98 48.73 -8.06
N PRO A 611 -1.68 48.45 -7.88
CA PRO A 611 -1.06 47.21 -8.35
C PRO A 611 -1.86 45.96 -7.95
N LYS A 612 -2.11 45.08 -8.92
CA LYS A 612 -2.84 43.83 -8.67
C LYS A 612 -2.36 42.71 -9.59
N ILE A 613 -2.34 41.49 -9.08
CA ILE A 613 -2.12 40.26 -9.84
C ILE A 613 -3.30 39.30 -9.66
N ILE A 614 -3.68 38.61 -10.75
CA ILE A 614 -4.73 37.60 -10.71
C ILE A 614 -4.19 36.31 -11.33
N ILE A 615 -4.17 35.23 -10.55
CA ILE A 615 -3.64 33.95 -10.99
C ILE A 615 -4.75 32.90 -11.00
N VAL A 616 -4.94 32.24 -12.13
CA VAL A 616 -6.04 31.29 -12.38
C VAL A 616 -5.50 29.99 -13.00
N GLY A 617 -5.95 28.85 -12.49
CA GLY A 617 -5.73 27.56 -13.14
C GLY A 617 -6.52 27.46 -14.46
N GLY A 618 -5.85 27.08 -15.55
CA GLY A 618 -6.47 26.96 -16.87
C GLY A 618 -7.46 25.80 -17.01
N SER A 619 -7.53 24.92 -16.01
CA SER A 619 -8.51 23.83 -15.87
C SER A 619 -9.33 23.94 -14.59
N ASP A 620 -9.41 25.15 -14.01
CA ASP A 620 -10.22 25.44 -12.83
C ASP A 620 -11.72 25.22 -13.13
N SER A 621 -12.34 24.32 -12.35
CA SER A 621 -13.74 23.93 -12.50
C SER A 621 -14.69 24.64 -11.54
N VAL A 622 -14.15 25.38 -10.57
CA VAL A 622 -14.89 26.12 -9.56
C VAL A 622 -15.13 27.55 -10.02
N ILE A 623 -14.15 28.15 -10.69
CA ILE A 623 -14.30 29.48 -11.31
C ILE A 623 -14.70 29.35 -12.78
N GLN A 624 -15.42 30.34 -13.29
CA GLN A 624 -15.76 30.39 -14.72
C GLN A 624 -14.58 30.93 -15.52
N VAL A 625 -13.64 30.05 -15.90
CA VAL A 625 -12.42 30.42 -16.65
C VAL A 625 -12.73 31.18 -17.94
N ASP A 626 -13.77 30.78 -18.68
CA ASP A 626 -14.23 31.49 -19.88
C ASP A 626 -14.66 32.94 -19.57
N ARG A 627 -15.29 33.16 -18.43
CA ARG A 627 -15.74 34.49 -17.99
C ARG A 627 -14.54 35.35 -17.59
N PHE A 628 -13.59 34.77 -16.87
CA PHE A 628 -12.32 35.43 -16.55
C PHE A 628 -11.59 35.88 -17.82
N GLN A 629 -11.47 35.01 -18.83
CA GLN A 629 -10.88 35.37 -20.14
C GLN A 629 -11.62 36.54 -20.80
N GLN A 630 -12.95 36.55 -20.79
CA GLN A 630 -13.74 37.65 -21.34
C GLN A 630 -13.49 38.98 -20.61
N VAL A 631 -13.42 38.96 -19.28
CA VAL A 631 -13.15 40.16 -18.46
C VAL A 631 -11.74 40.67 -18.72
N MET A 632 -10.75 39.78 -18.80
CA MET A 632 -9.37 40.15 -19.11
C MET A 632 -9.23 40.72 -20.53
N MET A 633 -9.96 40.19 -21.52
CA MET A 633 -10.00 40.74 -22.88
C MET A 633 -10.68 42.11 -22.96
N ALA A 634 -11.65 42.39 -22.08
CA ALA A 634 -12.42 43.63 -22.05
C ALA A 634 -11.80 44.74 -21.18
N ALA A 635 -10.80 44.40 -20.38
CA ALA A 635 -10.12 45.26 -19.43
C ALA A 635 -9.55 46.54 -20.06
N ARG A 636 -9.82 47.70 -19.47
CA ARG A 636 -9.37 49.01 -19.98
C ARG A 636 -8.00 49.47 -19.44
N HIS A 637 -7.50 48.81 -18.40
CA HIS A 637 -6.22 49.09 -17.75
C HIS A 637 -5.33 47.84 -17.83
N PRO A 638 -3.99 47.97 -17.78
CA PRO A 638 -3.12 46.81 -17.66
C PRO A 638 -3.47 46.07 -16.37
N MET A 639 -4.11 44.92 -16.51
CA MET A 639 -4.31 43.96 -15.44
C MET A 639 -3.24 42.89 -15.61
N GLU A 640 -2.38 42.72 -14.62
CA GLU A 640 -1.43 41.61 -14.58
C GLU A 640 -2.22 40.35 -14.21
N TYR A 641 -2.32 39.41 -15.14
CA TYR A 641 -3.04 38.17 -14.92
C TYR A 641 -2.31 37.00 -15.54
N HIS A 642 -2.23 35.90 -14.80
CA HIS A 642 -1.57 34.68 -15.20
C HIS A 642 -2.60 33.56 -15.27
N MET A 643 -2.64 32.87 -16.42
CA MET A 643 -3.42 31.65 -16.57
C MET A 643 -2.46 30.48 -16.73
N VAL A 644 -2.47 29.55 -15.78
CA VAL A 644 -1.53 28.42 -15.74
C VAL A 644 -2.18 27.20 -16.40
N PRO A 645 -1.73 26.75 -17.58
CA PRO A 645 -2.39 25.67 -18.32
C PRO A 645 -2.41 24.35 -17.53
N GLY A 646 -3.56 23.66 -17.55
CA GLY A 646 -3.69 22.32 -16.93
C GLY A 646 -3.84 22.30 -15.41
N VAL A 647 -3.68 23.45 -14.73
CA VAL A 647 -3.85 23.56 -13.28
C VAL A 647 -5.34 23.71 -12.93
N ASP A 648 -5.78 22.98 -11.91
CA ASP A 648 -7.14 23.02 -11.39
C ASP A 648 -7.32 24.06 -10.26
N HIS A 649 -8.51 24.12 -9.65
CA HIS A 649 -8.80 25.09 -8.59
C HIS A 649 -7.95 24.91 -7.33
N PHE A 650 -7.45 23.70 -7.08
CA PHE A 650 -6.83 23.30 -5.82
C PHE A 650 -5.32 23.52 -5.80
N TRP A 651 -4.70 23.76 -6.98
CA TRP A 651 -3.27 24.02 -7.12
C TRP A 651 -2.37 22.89 -6.62
N THR A 652 -2.88 21.65 -6.59
CA THR A 652 -2.13 20.47 -6.13
C THR A 652 -0.88 20.30 -6.99
N ASP A 653 0.28 20.16 -6.34
CA ASP A 653 1.61 20.03 -6.96
C ASP A 653 2.12 21.29 -7.69
N HIS A 654 1.41 22.42 -7.56
CA HIS A 654 1.76 23.72 -8.16
C HIS A 654 1.81 24.86 -7.12
N GLU A 655 1.78 24.54 -5.82
CA GLU A 655 1.73 25.52 -4.73
C GLU A 655 2.98 26.42 -4.71
N ASP A 656 4.16 25.83 -4.92
CA ASP A 656 5.43 26.57 -4.89
C ASP A 656 5.62 27.48 -6.10
N GLU A 657 5.18 27.05 -7.30
CA GLU A 657 5.19 27.88 -8.51
C GLU A 657 4.26 29.09 -8.33
N LEU A 658 3.03 28.83 -7.85
CA LEU A 658 2.07 29.87 -7.51
C LEU A 658 2.61 30.85 -6.45
N ALA A 659 3.20 30.32 -5.38
CA ALA A 659 3.76 31.13 -4.31
C ALA A 659 4.91 32.01 -4.81
N GLY A 660 5.75 31.49 -5.72
CA GLY A 660 6.80 32.25 -6.39
C GLY A 660 6.27 33.44 -7.18
N ASP A 661 5.21 33.25 -7.98
CA ASP A 661 4.58 34.32 -8.74
C ASP A 661 4.00 35.41 -7.83
N ILE A 662 3.30 35.01 -6.76
CA ILE A 662 2.69 35.94 -5.79
C ILE A 662 3.77 36.72 -5.04
N ALA A 663 4.84 36.05 -4.63
CA ALA A 663 5.93 36.68 -3.91
C ALA A 663 6.68 37.65 -4.82
N GLY A 664 7.02 37.25 -6.05
CA GLY A 664 7.63 38.12 -7.06
C GLY A 664 6.81 39.38 -7.37
N PHE A 665 5.48 39.26 -7.42
CA PHE A 665 4.59 40.41 -7.56
C PHE A 665 4.71 41.39 -6.39
N PHE A 666 4.57 40.92 -5.15
CA PHE A 666 4.64 41.80 -3.98
C PHE A 666 6.05 42.37 -3.75
N GLU A 667 7.10 41.61 -4.03
CA GLU A 667 8.47 42.10 -4.01
C GLU A 667 8.63 43.23 -5.04
N GLY A 668 8.16 43.05 -6.28
CA GLY A 668 8.19 44.09 -7.31
C GLY A 668 7.45 45.36 -6.89
N VAL A 669 6.28 45.23 -6.25
CA VAL A 669 5.49 46.39 -5.81
C VAL A 669 6.13 47.08 -4.60
N PHE A 670 6.69 46.35 -3.65
CA PHE A 670 7.25 46.93 -2.42
C PHE A 670 8.70 47.37 -2.54
N THR A 671 9.44 46.99 -3.59
CA THR A 671 10.82 47.42 -3.86
C THR A 671 10.95 48.63 -4.77
N VAL A 672 9.90 49.02 -5.52
CA VAL A 672 9.91 50.25 -6.31
C VAL A 672 9.73 51.45 -5.38
N ASP A 673 10.83 52.16 -5.10
CA ASP A 673 10.75 53.49 -4.52
C ASP A 673 10.00 54.41 -5.48
N THR A 674 8.84 54.90 -5.05
CA THR A 674 8.16 56.02 -5.70
C THR A 674 9.15 57.18 -5.88
N PRO A 675 9.30 57.76 -7.09
CA PRO A 675 10.12 58.95 -7.26
C PRO A 675 9.58 60.07 -6.37
N GLU A 676 10.46 60.69 -5.58
CA GLU A 676 10.16 61.92 -4.84
C GLU A 676 9.54 62.96 -5.78
N GLU A 677 8.42 63.54 -5.35
CA GLU A 677 7.85 64.74 -5.96
C GLU A 677 8.91 65.84 -6.03
N GLY A 678 9.18 66.32 -7.25
CA GLY A 678 10.02 67.49 -7.56
C GLY A 678 9.43 68.30 -8.70
#